data_AF-E2A9R4-F1
#
_entry.id   AF-E2A9R4-F1
#
_cell.length_a   1.000
_cell.length_b   1.000
_cell.length_c   1.000
_cell.angle_alpha   90.00
_cell.angle_beta   90.00
_cell.angle_gamma   90.00
#
_symmetry.space_group_name_H-M   'P 1'
#
loop_
_entity.id
_entity.type
_entity.pdbx_description
1 polymer ?
#
loop_
_entity_poly.entity_id
_entity_poly.type
_entity_poly.pdbx_seq_one_letter_code
_entity_poly.pdbx_strand_id
1 'polypeptide(L)'
;MKTIVLSSTLVLIFASIAGSINDCNDPNFHSLETSETSKLRCGPAFKGLCHCMKTCYDGHHQYVVNCTNAGFYDTSPLAHLPNDTQVLIFTGNELQELPWNVFGTLDSLPYLKVIDMSNNKIREIRGKTYHHVQHVERLILDFNELSFDPARSHPRVFSNFVSLLELHLTDAFEDGPPRNLASTLHDIFVNSNLTKLIKLHLEQNEISEFRDANVFCDLPNLLDLHLGDNALSALHFNLSCLHNLRFLDLRRNKFTKVLERDLHVMDNLAKHDRSVTVDFAGNPFECSCRLNPFIKWMKKTRVFLRNKASLQCYEGNVSHDFHETKNCAPKLLASARRGTTVLLCFLSMVLIALVCALVYLQRTKLQKKIEPVFDSVSKRVRYTSIANGDVREDCERNQKNMSLVGRLRLDEVVSSFPELGPTAPDGGYSWIVLIGVAFIQITVPSVLSMYGIVLGYLTTNNALFLFDLWSAKITLTPILFVAFWSLADPWTKTITDLAPIPRLVGLIGVTLLTTGVIASGYLATGGAGAYLASLSAGAVMGVGASFVIVESETMLRKHFRVKLPLVLTLKNIAASIGFTIVPALTHFLLVGIGLKNGILLMTIVFIPSTLGTLALRSPPPQRASPYRLLLPTDEDNELGIRLSPDRELESERQSNGMDNAGYENDKRDKNVMPLFSEVNSIYAYQEPDEEVELFISPTMQSGGKWKQEFYVVRYFRFWAAVMTWIGVKAGSLYFWILIPAVFLQRTTGSSVYHSDDWVTLLVVAGLGSFIPSIASYWSVTTTTQYRRIYFGSACWLGSIIMLGLSYTNNYYWFLTCSLLGGISISSWLTCQDLTLCDVLGNQFAHRSHKLFSTLVGLGVLTFCFVHSENVCLRAVALLQFLGGCYWTVPSIWEIVQARRHRNG
;
A
#
# COMPACT_ATOMS: atom_id res chain seq x y z
N MET A 1 -49.66 28.19 -4.39
CA MET A 1 -50.34 27.81 -3.13
C MET A 1 -51.75 27.26 -3.32
N LYS A 2 -52.63 27.85 -4.15
CA LYS A 2 -53.99 27.31 -4.40
C LYS A 2 -54.05 25.97 -5.16
N THR A 3 -53.09 25.68 -6.04
CA THR A 3 -53.01 24.41 -6.78
C THR A 3 -52.47 23.23 -5.96
N ILE A 4 -51.65 23.51 -4.95
CA ILE A 4 -51.09 22.48 -4.06
C ILE A 4 -52.16 22.02 -3.07
N VAL A 5 -52.95 22.95 -2.51
CA VAL A 5 -54.05 22.62 -1.58
C VAL A 5 -55.13 21.77 -2.26
N LEU A 6 -55.48 22.06 -3.53
CA LEU A 6 -56.48 21.28 -4.27
C LEU A 6 -56.01 19.85 -4.58
N SER A 7 -54.72 19.67 -4.86
CA SER A 7 -54.11 18.36 -5.10
C SER A 7 -54.00 17.55 -3.81
N SER A 8 -53.63 18.19 -2.69
CA SER A 8 -53.57 17.54 -1.37
C SER A 8 -54.94 17.09 -0.87
N THR A 9 -56.01 17.88 -1.11
CA THR A 9 -57.37 17.49 -0.75
C THR A 9 -57.92 16.35 -1.63
N LEU A 10 -57.57 16.31 -2.92
CA LEU A 10 -57.99 15.22 -3.81
C LEU A 10 -57.29 13.90 -3.42
N VAL A 11 -56.01 13.94 -3.05
CA VAL A 11 -55.24 12.77 -2.60
C VAL A 11 -55.74 12.26 -1.24
N LEU A 12 -56.16 13.14 -0.33
CA LEU A 12 -56.77 12.72 0.94
C LEU A 12 -58.14 12.07 0.74
N ILE A 13 -58.94 12.51 -0.24
CA ILE A 13 -60.23 11.89 -0.58
C ILE A 13 -60.03 10.51 -1.22
N PHE A 14 -59.00 10.33 -2.06
CA PHE A 14 -58.65 9.00 -2.61
C PHE A 14 -57.99 8.08 -1.57
N ALA A 15 -57.22 8.61 -0.63
CA ALA A 15 -56.62 7.82 0.46
C ALA A 15 -57.67 7.32 1.46
N SER A 16 -58.78 8.04 1.65
CA SER A 16 -59.94 7.55 2.41
C SER A 16 -60.77 6.47 1.71
N ILE A 17 -60.52 6.20 0.42
CA ILE A 17 -61.22 5.15 -0.36
C ILE A 17 -60.37 3.86 -0.46
N ALA A 18 -59.13 3.87 0.03
CA ALA A 18 -58.26 2.68 0.08
C ALA A 18 -58.40 1.85 1.38
N GLY A 19 -59.50 2.02 2.12
CA GLY A 19 -59.97 0.97 3.03
C GLY A 19 -60.67 -0.10 2.19
N SER A 20 -60.29 -1.37 2.32
CA SER A 20 -61.10 -2.49 1.83
C SER A 20 -62.55 -2.22 2.23
N ILE A 21 -63.43 -2.05 1.23
CA ILE A 21 -64.85 -1.92 1.47
C ILE A 21 -65.29 -3.26 2.04
N ASN A 22 -65.50 -3.29 3.36
CA ASN A 22 -65.90 -4.49 4.07
C ASN A 22 -67.40 -4.70 3.84
N ASP A 23 -67.74 -5.41 2.77
CA ASP A 23 -69.12 -5.76 2.37
C ASP A 23 -69.78 -6.74 3.36
N CYS A 24 -69.01 -7.32 4.29
CA CYS A 24 -69.52 -8.31 5.23
C CYS A 24 -70.44 -7.77 6.32
N ASN A 25 -70.44 -6.46 6.54
CA ASN A 25 -71.28 -5.81 7.55
C ASN A 25 -72.63 -5.32 6.97
N ASP A 26 -73.01 -5.72 5.75
CA ASP A 26 -74.30 -5.34 5.16
C ASP A 26 -75.46 -5.96 5.96
N PRO A 27 -76.30 -5.16 6.64
CA PRO A 27 -77.44 -5.66 7.42
C PRO A 27 -78.52 -6.34 6.56
N ASN A 28 -78.47 -6.19 5.23
CA ASN A 28 -79.40 -6.84 4.29
C ASN A 28 -78.91 -8.23 3.82
N PHE A 29 -77.67 -8.62 4.15
CA PHE A 29 -77.19 -9.95 3.80
C PHE A 29 -77.72 -10.99 4.81
N HIS A 30 -78.66 -11.81 4.36
CA HIS A 30 -79.14 -12.97 5.10
C HIS A 30 -78.69 -14.24 4.37
N SER A 31 -77.78 -15.03 4.99
CA SER A 31 -77.48 -16.36 4.47
C SER A 31 -78.68 -17.28 4.74
N LEU A 32 -79.38 -17.71 3.69
CA LEU A 32 -80.46 -18.70 3.78
C LEU A 32 -79.92 -20.14 3.98
N GLU A 33 -78.62 -20.31 4.16
CA GLU A 33 -77.92 -21.58 4.20
C GLU A 33 -77.73 -22.04 5.65
N THR A 34 -78.37 -23.16 6.00
CA THR A 34 -78.13 -23.89 7.25
C THR A 34 -76.91 -24.80 7.11
N SER A 35 -76.31 -25.22 8.24
CA SER A 35 -75.17 -26.13 8.26
C SER A 35 -75.43 -27.42 7.45
N GLU A 36 -76.63 -28.00 7.51
CA GLU A 36 -76.97 -29.20 6.74
C GLU A 36 -77.05 -28.92 5.23
N THR A 37 -77.65 -27.80 4.83
CA THR A 37 -77.72 -27.41 3.41
C THR A 37 -76.34 -27.08 2.83
N SER A 38 -75.42 -26.53 3.64
CA SER A 38 -74.05 -26.24 3.22
C SER A 38 -73.24 -27.51 2.93
N LYS A 39 -73.49 -28.61 3.68
CA LYS A 39 -72.86 -29.91 3.45
C LYS A 39 -73.38 -30.61 2.20
N LEU A 40 -74.69 -30.52 1.96
CA LEU A 40 -75.32 -31.10 0.78
C LEU A 40 -74.84 -30.44 -0.52
N ARG A 41 -74.62 -29.12 -0.49
CA ARG A 41 -74.16 -28.34 -1.65
C ARG A 41 -72.77 -28.69 -2.15
N CYS A 42 -71.88 -29.22 -1.30
CA CYS A 42 -70.57 -29.70 -1.73
C CYS A 42 -70.66 -30.91 -2.66
N GLY A 43 -71.79 -31.63 -2.66
CA GLY A 43 -71.95 -32.86 -3.42
C GLY A 43 -71.40 -34.10 -2.69
N PRO A 44 -71.65 -35.30 -3.25
CA PRO A 44 -71.34 -36.57 -2.58
C PRO A 44 -69.84 -36.85 -2.45
N ALA A 45 -68.99 -36.25 -3.28
CA ALA A 45 -67.54 -36.47 -3.28
C ALA A 45 -66.87 -36.05 -1.96
N PHE A 46 -67.42 -35.06 -1.26
CA PHE A 46 -66.90 -34.57 0.03
C PHE A 46 -67.46 -35.32 1.24
N LYS A 47 -68.28 -36.38 1.05
CA LYS A 47 -68.83 -37.25 2.10
C LYS A 47 -69.54 -36.50 3.26
N GLY A 48 -70.04 -35.29 3.01
CA GLY A 48 -70.66 -34.43 4.04
C GLY A 48 -69.70 -33.90 5.12
N LEU A 49 -68.38 -33.96 4.86
CA LEU A 49 -67.33 -33.51 5.78
C LEU A 49 -66.99 -32.02 5.60
N CYS A 50 -67.35 -31.42 4.48
CA CYS A 50 -67.06 -30.03 4.16
C CYS A 50 -68.31 -29.15 4.11
N HIS A 51 -68.09 -27.84 4.21
CA HIS A 51 -69.12 -26.81 4.15
C HIS A 51 -68.93 -25.95 2.89
N CYS A 52 -69.93 -25.90 2.03
CA CYS A 52 -69.94 -25.09 0.81
C CYS A 52 -71.03 -24.03 0.94
N MET A 53 -70.62 -22.80 1.21
CA MET A 53 -71.55 -21.70 1.48
C MET A 53 -70.97 -20.35 1.09
N LYS A 54 -71.85 -19.38 0.87
CA LYS A 54 -71.42 -17.98 0.69
C LYS A 54 -71.23 -17.34 2.05
N THR A 55 -69.96 -17.09 2.42
CA THR A 55 -69.59 -16.51 3.71
C THR A 55 -68.64 -15.33 3.50
N CYS A 56 -68.48 -14.52 4.53
CA CYS A 56 -67.48 -13.47 4.55
C CYS A 56 -66.07 -14.09 4.57
N TYR A 57 -65.23 -13.70 3.61
CA TYR A 57 -63.81 -13.99 3.59
C TYR A 57 -63.06 -12.73 3.14
N ASP A 58 -62.06 -12.32 3.93
CA ASP A 58 -61.23 -11.12 3.68
C ASP A 58 -62.06 -9.84 3.40
N GLY A 59 -63.16 -9.67 4.14
CA GLY A 59 -64.04 -8.50 4.04
C GLY A 59 -65.06 -8.50 2.88
N HIS A 60 -65.12 -9.57 2.08
CA HIS A 60 -66.08 -9.71 1.00
C HIS A 60 -66.88 -11.02 1.08
N HIS A 61 -68.13 -11.00 0.60
CA HIS A 61 -68.95 -12.21 0.52
C HIS A 61 -68.53 -13.08 -0.65
N GLN A 62 -67.89 -14.21 -0.37
CA GLN A 62 -67.33 -15.13 -1.36
C GLN A 62 -67.91 -16.53 -1.18
N TYR A 63 -67.95 -17.31 -2.27
CA TYR A 63 -68.33 -18.72 -2.17
C TYR A 63 -67.12 -19.53 -1.68
N VAL A 64 -67.22 -20.01 -0.44
CA VAL A 64 -66.13 -20.70 0.26
C VAL A 64 -66.46 -22.17 0.41
N VAL A 65 -65.52 -23.01 -0.02
CA VAL A 65 -65.51 -24.45 0.26
C VAL A 65 -64.54 -24.68 1.41
N ASN A 66 -65.06 -25.01 2.59
CA ASN A 66 -64.28 -25.22 3.80
C ASN A 66 -64.27 -26.69 4.23
N CYS A 67 -63.08 -27.29 4.20
CA CYS A 67 -62.75 -28.66 4.56
C CYS A 67 -61.67 -28.71 5.67
N THR A 68 -61.79 -27.86 6.68
CA THR A 68 -60.85 -27.81 7.81
C THR A 68 -60.96 -29.07 8.69
N ASN A 69 -59.85 -29.75 8.97
CA ASN A 69 -59.77 -30.94 9.82
C ASN A 69 -60.76 -32.05 9.43
N ALA A 70 -61.01 -32.22 8.14
CA ALA A 70 -61.97 -33.19 7.63
C ALA A 70 -61.42 -34.63 7.56
N GLY A 71 -60.10 -34.81 7.75
CA GLY A 71 -59.45 -36.12 7.79
C GLY A 71 -59.24 -36.76 6.41
N PHE A 72 -59.06 -35.94 5.37
CA PHE A 72 -58.75 -36.45 4.02
C PHE A 72 -57.29 -36.90 3.90
N TYR A 73 -57.06 -37.99 3.18
CA TYR A 73 -55.73 -38.51 2.83
C TYR A 73 -55.44 -38.43 1.32
N ASP A 74 -56.47 -38.10 0.53
CA ASP A 74 -56.43 -38.07 -0.93
C ASP A 74 -57.10 -36.82 -1.50
N THR A 75 -56.67 -36.42 -2.70
CA THR A 75 -57.19 -35.22 -3.39
C THR A 75 -58.41 -35.51 -4.27
N SER A 76 -59.00 -36.72 -4.21
CA SER A 76 -60.12 -37.11 -5.08
C SER A 76 -61.37 -36.20 -4.98
N PRO A 77 -61.72 -35.59 -3.81
CA PRO A 77 -62.85 -34.67 -3.74
C PRO A 77 -62.63 -33.36 -4.50
N LEU A 78 -61.37 -32.92 -4.64
CA LEU A 78 -61.02 -31.64 -5.25
C LEU A 78 -61.32 -31.60 -6.77
N ALA A 79 -61.39 -32.76 -7.43
CA ALA A 79 -61.81 -32.86 -8.83
C ALA A 79 -63.30 -32.56 -9.05
N HIS A 80 -64.10 -32.51 -7.98
CA HIS A 80 -65.55 -32.31 -8.02
C HIS A 80 -65.98 -31.01 -7.30
N LEU A 81 -65.11 -29.99 -7.29
CA LEU A 81 -65.43 -28.69 -6.71
C LEU A 81 -66.58 -28.01 -7.47
N PRO A 82 -67.46 -27.26 -6.78
CA PRO A 82 -68.48 -26.43 -7.43
C PRO A 82 -67.84 -25.33 -8.31
N ASN A 83 -68.39 -25.08 -9.50
CA ASN A 83 -67.87 -24.08 -10.43
C ASN A 83 -67.85 -22.65 -9.87
N ASP A 84 -68.76 -22.34 -8.94
CA ASP A 84 -68.87 -21.02 -8.31
C ASP A 84 -67.81 -20.79 -7.22
N THR A 85 -66.95 -21.78 -6.94
CA THR A 85 -65.95 -21.70 -5.87
C THR A 85 -64.96 -20.57 -6.10
N GLN A 86 -64.88 -19.66 -5.13
CA GLN A 86 -63.94 -18.54 -5.12
C GLN A 86 -62.78 -18.77 -4.16
N VAL A 87 -63.06 -19.42 -3.02
CA VAL A 87 -62.09 -19.72 -1.97
C VAL A 87 -62.18 -21.19 -1.61
N LEU A 88 -61.04 -21.88 -1.67
CA LEU A 88 -60.89 -23.25 -1.19
C LEU A 88 -60.04 -23.23 0.09
N ILE A 89 -60.62 -23.70 1.19
CA ILE A 89 -59.93 -23.92 2.47
C ILE A 89 -59.87 -25.43 2.71
N PHE A 90 -58.71 -26.01 2.51
CA PHE A 90 -58.47 -27.44 2.65
C PHE A 90 -57.34 -27.68 3.65
N THR A 91 -57.56 -27.31 4.92
CA THR A 91 -56.49 -27.25 5.93
C THR A 91 -56.63 -28.35 6.98
N GLY A 92 -55.52 -28.77 7.59
CA GLY A 92 -55.55 -29.76 8.68
C GLY A 92 -55.91 -31.20 8.24
N ASN A 93 -55.62 -31.57 6.99
CA ASN A 93 -55.75 -32.93 6.49
C ASN A 93 -54.37 -33.60 6.37
N GLU A 94 -54.27 -34.80 5.78
CA GLU A 94 -52.99 -35.53 5.67
C GLU A 94 -52.68 -35.87 4.20
N LEU A 95 -52.37 -34.85 3.41
CA LEU A 95 -52.05 -34.97 1.98
C LEU A 95 -50.54 -35.06 1.76
N GLN A 96 -49.94 -36.24 1.95
CA GLN A 96 -48.49 -36.42 1.77
C GLN A 96 -47.98 -36.04 0.38
N GLU A 97 -48.79 -36.27 -0.66
CA GLU A 97 -48.42 -36.03 -2.05
C GLU A 97 -49.58 -35.40 -2.83
N LEU A 98 -49.27 -34.36 -3.61
CA LEU A 98 -50.23 -33.76 -4.54
C LEU A 98 -50.02 -34.31 -5.97
N PRO A 99 -50.95 -35.13 -6.51
CA PRO A 99 -50.84 -35.69 -7.85
C PRO A 99 -51.08 -34.63 -8.94
N TRP A 100 -50.93 -35.03 -10.20
CA TRP A 100 -51.25 -34.18 -11.35
C TRP A 100 -52.77 -33.94 -11.45
N ASN A 101 -53.19 -32.74 -11.86
CA ASN A 101 -54.59 -32.35 -12.06
C ASN A 101 -55.52 -32.58 -10.85
N VAL A 102 -55.16 -32.04 -9.67
CA VAL A 102 -55.99 -32.19 -8.45
C VAL A 102 -57.38 -31.58 -8.58
N PHE A 103 -57.57 -30.62 -9.49
CA PHE A 103 -58.86 -29.98 -9.79
C PHE A 103 -59.59 -30.58 -11.01
N GLY A 104 -59.16 -31.76 -11.46
CA GLY A 104 -59.78 -32.46 -12.60
C GLY A 104 -59.22 -32.04 -13.96
N THR A 105 -59.82 -32.60 -15.02
CA THR A 105 -59.33 -32.51 -16.41
C THR A 105 -60.04 -31.46 -17.26
N LEU A 106 -61.04 -30.76 -16.72
CA LEU A 106 -61.85 -29.76 -17.42
C LEU A 106 -61.68 -28.39 -16.75
N ASP A 107 -61.54 -27.32 -17.54
CA ASP A 107 -61.48 -25.91 -17.11
C ASP A 107 -62.81 -25.49 -16.43
N SER A 108 -63.01 -25.91 -15.19
CA SER A 108 -64.30 -25.83 -14.48
C SER A 108 -64.37 -24.74 -13.41
N LEU A 109 -63.24 -24.09 -13.07
CA LEU A 109 -63.12 -23.19 -11.92
C LEU A 109 -62.64 -21.78 -12.31
N PRO A 110 -63.42 -21.00 -13.09
CA PRO A 110 -63.02 -19.67 -13.56
C PRO A 110 -62.98 -18.61 -12.45
N TYR A 111 -63.68 -18.84 -11.35
CA TYR A 111 -63.81 -17.87 -10.24
C TYR A 111 -62.87 -18.14 -9.06
N LEU A 112 -62.10 -19.24 -9.10
CA LEU A 112 -61.23 -19.62 -8.00
C LEU A 112 -60.04 -18.66 -7.89
N LYS A 113 -60.00 -17.92 -6.77
CA LYS A 113 -58.99 -16.89 -6.48
C LYS A 113 -58.04 -17.29 -5.36
N VAL A 114 -58.51 -18.05 -4.38
CA VAL A 114 -57.74 -18.38 -3.17
C VAL A 114 -57.72 -19.89 -2.96
N ILE A 115 -56.52 -20.44 -2.79
CA ILE A 115 -56.29 -21.82 -2.41
C ILE A 115 -55.49 -21.83 -1.11
N ASP A 116 -56.08 -22.38 -0.05
CA ASP A 116 -55.43 -22.65 1.22
C ASP A 116 -55.33 -24.16 1.43
N MET A 117 -54.09 -24.66 1.42
CA MET A 117 -53.73 -26.05 1.70
C MET A 117 -52.70 -26.10 2.85
N SER A 118 -52.81 -25.20 3.81
CA SER A 118 -51.95 -25.18 4.99
C SER A 118 -52.18 -26.39 5.91
N ASN A 119 -51.14 -26.77 6.67
CA ASN A 119 -51.20 -27.84 7.67
C ASN A 119 -51.70 -29.19 7.11
N ASN A 120 -51.12 -29.63 5.98
CA ASN A 120 -51.51 -30.89 5.32
C ASN A 120 -50.40 -31.95 5.26
N LYS A 121 -49.22 -31.68 5.83
CA LYS A 121 -48.04 -32.55 5.74
C LYS A 121 -47.63 -32.86 4.28
N ILE A 122 -47.81 -31.90 3.37
CA ILE A 122 -47.47 -32.07 1.96
C ILE A 122 -45.95 -32.15 1.81
N ARG A 123 -45.46 -33.25 1.22
CA ARG A 123 -44.03 -33.47 0.96
C ARG A 123 -43.65 -33.26 -0.50
N GLU A 124 -44.50 -33.69 -1.42
CA GLU A 124 -44.21 -33.64 -2.86
C GLU A 124 -45.38 -33.01 -3.62
N ILE A 125 -45.06 -32.08 -4.52
CA ILE A 125 -46.00 -31.50 -5.48
C ILE A 125 -45.56 -31.91 -6.88
N ARG A 126 -46.34 -32.77 -7.54
CA ARG A 126 -46.00 -33.25 -8.88
C ARG A 126 -46.11 -32.15 -9.94
N GLY A 127 -45.43 -32.35 -11.06
CA GLY A 127 -45.60 -31.48 -12.23
C GLY A 127 -47.06 -31.47 -12.69
N LYS A 128 -47.59 -30.28 -13.00
CA LYS A 128 -48.99 -30.06 -13.43
C LYS A 128 -50.06 -30.41 -12.38
N THR A 129 -49.72 -30.45 -11.09
CA THR A 129 -50.73 -30.53 -10.02
C THR A 129 -51.80 -29.46 -10.17
N TYR A 130 -51.36 -28.19 -10.28
CA TYR A 130 -52.23 -27.02 -10.38
C TYR A 130 -52.58 -26.63 -11.81
N HIS A 131 -52.77 -27.60 -12.70
CA HIS A 131 -53.22 -27.29 -14.06
C HIS A 131 -54.65 -26.71 -14.05
N HIS A 132 -54.98 -25.86 -15.02
CA HIS A 132 -56.31 -25.25 -15.20
C HIS A 132 -56.78 -24.23 -14.12
N VAL A 133 -55.90 -23.80 -13.19
CA VAL A 133 -56.23 -22.78 -12.17
C VAL A 133 -55.41 -21.49 -12.34
N GLN A 134 -55.44 -20.91 -13.54
CA GLN A 134 -54.60 -19.75 -13.91
C GLN A 134 -55.01 -18.41 -13.26
N HIS A 135 -56.24 -18.33 -12.75
CA HIS A 135 -56.83 -17.11 -12.16
C HIS A 135 -56.59 -16.97 -10.65
N VAL A 136 -55.93 -17.95 -10.02
CA VAL A 136 -55.64 -17.91 -8.59
C VAL A 136 -54.69 -16.76 -8.29
N GLU A 137 -55.07 -15.94 -7.32
CA GLU A 137 -54.37 -14.74 -6.87
C GLU A 137 -53.58 -15.00 -5.58
N ARG A 138 -54.08 -15.89 -4.70
CA ARG A 138 -53.45 -16.21 -3.41
C ARG A 138 -53.30 -17.72 -3.22
N LEU A 139 -52.09 -18.17 -2.97
CA LEU A 139 -51.77 -19.56 -2.64
C LEU A 139 -51.15 -19.63 -1.24
N ILE A 140 -51.73 -20.44 -0.37
CA ILE A 140 -51.27 -20.67 1.01
C ILE A 140 -50.87 -22.12 1.18
N LEU A 141 -49.59 -22.34 1.51
CA LEU A 141 -48.98 -23.65 1.74
C LEU A 141 -48.25 -23.70 3.08
N ASP A 142 -48.62 -22.82 4.03
CA ASP A 142 -48.00 -22.73 5.34
C ASP A 142 -48.09 -24.05 6.13
N PHE A 143 -47.12 -24.32 7.00
CA PHE A 143 -47.09 -25.50 7.88
C PHE A 143 -47.17 -26.82 7.10
N ASN A 144 -46.26 -27.03 6.16
CA ASN A 144 -46.15 -28.26 5.37
C ASN A 144 -44.71 -28.80 5.43
N GLU A 145 -44.46 -29.96 4.84
CA GLU A 145 -43.16 -30.66 4.91
C GLU A 145 -42.52 -30.75 3.50
N LEU A 146 -42.58 -29.67 2.71
CA LEU A 146 -42.19 -29.74 1.29
C LEU A 146 -40.70 -30.13 1.17
N SER A 147 -40.47 -31.24 0.49
CA SER A 147 -39.15 -31.80 0.25
C SER A 147 -38.71 -31.49 -1.17
N PHE A 148 -37.56 -30.84 -1.32
CA PHE A 148 -37.01 -30.47 -2.62
C PHE A 148 -35.75 -31.25 -2.98
N ASP A 149 -35.85 -32.57 -2.86
CA ASP A 149 -34.89 -33.47 -3.50
C ASP A 149 -34.96 -33.27 -5.03
N PRO A 150 -33.87 -32.90 -5.72
CA PRO A 150 -33.84 -32.78 -7.18
C PRO A 150 -34.29 -34.05 -7.91
N ALA A 151 -34.24 -35.21 -7.25
CA ALA A 151 -34.72 -36.48 -7.79
C ALA A 151 -36.27 -36.62 -7.74
N ARG A 152 -36.96 -35.82 -6.92
CA ARG A 152 -38.40 -35.96 -6.63
C ARG A 152 -39.22 -34.70 -6.94
N SER A 153 -38.63 -33.50 -6.82
CA SER A 153 -39.35 -32.24 -7.06
C SER A 153 -39.22 -31.76 -8.51
N HIS A 154 -40.32 -31.25 -9.06
CA HIS A 154 -40.35 -30.68 -10.40
C HIS A 154 -40.06 -29.16 -10.34
N PRO A 155 -39.13 -28.60 -11.12
CA PRO A 155 -38.68 -27.20 -10.99
C PRO A 155 -39.74 -26.13 -11.30
N ARG A 156 -40.86 -26.50 -11.93
CA ARG A 156 -41.96 -25.58 -12.33
C ARG A 156 -43.25 -25.84 -11.53
N VAL A 157 -43.16 -25.90 -10.21
CA VAL A 157 -44.32 -26.19 -9.35
C VAL A 157 -45.38 -25.09 -9.45
N PHE A 158 -44.96 -23.83 -9.43
CA PHE A 158 -45.86 -22.67 -9.37
C PHE A 158 -46.14 -22.02 -10.73
N SER A 159 -45.61 -22.58 -11.84
CA SER A 159 -45.72 -21.96 -13.16
C SER A 159 -47.14 -21.88 -13.72
N ASN A 160 -48.08 -22.64 -13.17
CA ASN A 160 -49.48 -22.61 -13.62
C ASN A 160 -50.25 -21.39 -13.09
N PHE A 161 -49.73 -20.70 -12.07
CA PHE A 161 -50.39 -19.56 -11.44
C PHE A 161 -50.00 -18.24 -12.10
N VAL A 162 -50.56 -17.99 -13.29
CA VAL A 162 -50.25 -16.80 -14.11
C VAL A 162 -50.68 -15.48 -13.43
N SER A 163 -51.69 -15.55 -12.55
CA SER A 163 -52.24 -14.38 -11.85
C SER A 163 -51.86 -14.30 -10.37
N LEU A 164 -50.85 -15.07 -9.93
CA LEU A 164 -50.46 -15.11 -8.52
C LEU A 164 -49.93 -13.75 -8.03
N LEU A 165 -50.54 -13.24 -6.97
CA LEU A 165 -50.18 -11.99 -6.30
C LEU A 165 -49.53 -12.26 -4.93
N GLU A 166 -50.01 -13.27 -4.21
CA GLU A 166 -49.57 -13.58 -2.85
C GLU A 166 -49.23 -15.07 -2.72
N LEU A 167 -48.01 -15.35 -2.25
CA LEU A 167 -47.52 -16.71 -2.03
C LEU A 167 -47.07 -16.86 -0.57
N HIS A 168 -47.70 -17.80 0.13
CA HIS A 168 -47.40 -18.10 1.53
C HIS A 168 -46.72 -19.45 1.69
N LEU A 169 -45.50 -19.41 2.23
CA LEU A 169 -44.62 -20.55 2.47
C LEU A 169 -43.99 -20.43 3.86
N THR A 170 -44.77 -20.09 4.88
CA THR A 170 -44.32 -20.04 6.28
C THR A 170 -44.19 -21.45 6.83
N ASP A 171 -43.03 -21.82 7.35
CA ASP A 171 -42.78 -23.17 7.90
C ASP A 171 -43.25 -24.28 6.93
N ALA A 172 -42.87 -24.13 5.65
CA ALA A 172 -43.43 -24.93 4.57
C ALA A 172 -42.51 -26.08 4.11
N PHE A 173 -41.28 -26.16 4.61
CA PHE A 173 -40.24 -27.07 4.14
C PHE A 173 -39.85 -28.11 5.20
N GLU A 174 -39.38 -29.27 4.76
CA GLU A 174 -38.94 -30.36 5.65
C GLU A 174 -37.74 -29.96 6.55
N ASP A 175 -37.84 -30.25 7.86
CA ASP A 175 -36.77 -30.03 8.84
C ASP A 175 -35.52 -30.88 8.54
N GLY A 176 -34.38 -30.26 8.26
CA GLY A 176 -33.14 -30.98 7.94
C GLY A 176 -31.89 -30.09 7.87
N PRO A 177 -30.67 -30.67 7.97
CA PRO A 177 -29.43 -29.89 7.96
C PRO A 177 -29.30 -29.06 6.68
N PRO A 178 -28.61 -27.89 6.71
CA PRO A 178 -28.67 -26.90 5.65
C PRO A 178 -28.00 -27.45 4.39
N ARG A 179 -28.79 -28.02 3.50
CA ARG A 179 -28.38 -28.40 2.16
C ARG A 179 -29.29 -27.66 1.21
N ASN A 180 -28.81 -26.50 0.78
CA ASN A 180 -29.17 -25.98 -0.53
C ASN A 180 -30.64 -25.54 -0.73
N LEU A 181 -31.42 -25.28 0.33
CA LEU A 181 -32.77 -24.72 0.19
C LEU A 181 -32.75 -23.46 -0.68
N ALA A 182 -31.76 -22.59 -0.52
CA ALA A 182 -31.60 -21.40 -1.34
C ALA A 182 -31.22 -21.64 -2.81
N SER A 183 -30.49 -22.71 -3.17
CA SER A 183 -30.27 -23.01 -4.59
C SER A 183 -31.52 -23.58 -5.23
N THR A 184 -32.33 -24.30 -4.46
CA THR A 184 -33.58 -24.86 -4.97
C THR A 184 -34.70 -23.82 -5.05
N LEU A 185 -34.76 -22.86 -4.11
CA LEU A 185 -35.67 -21.71 -4.18
C LEU A 185 -35.41 -20.85 -5.42
N HIS A 186 -34.14 -20.69 -5.83
CA HIS A 186 -33.78 -20.04 -7.09
C HIS A 186 -34.40 -20.77 -8.28
N ASP A 187 -34.19 -22.09 -8.40
CA ASP A 187 -34.76 -22.87 -9.50
C ASP A 187 -36.30 -22.80 -9.50
N ILE A 188 -36.94 -22.81 -8.34
CA ILE A 188 -38.40 -22.78 -8.24
C ILE A 188 -38.98 -21.42 -8.65
N PHE A 189 -38.43 -20.32 -8.15
CA PHE A 189 -38.96 -18.98 -8.47
C PHE A 189 -38.63 -18.56 -9.91
N VAL A 190 -37.40 -18.80 -10.37
CA VAL A 190 -36.97 -18.49 -11.74
C VAL A 190 -37.75 -19.28 -12.77
N ASN A 191 -37.87 -20.60 -12.60
CA ASN A 191 -38.57 -21.43 -13.57
C ASN A 191 -40.10 -21.27 -13.52
N SER A 192 -40.66 -20.74 -12.42
CA SER A 192 -42.10 -20.51 -12.29
C SER A 192 -42.57 -19.17 -12.86
N ASN A 193 -41.67 -18.23 -13.20
CA ASN A 193 -41.97 -16.97 -13.88
C ASN A 193 -43.10 -16.14 -13.20
N LEU A 194 -43.00 -15.97 -11.88
CA LEU A 194 -44.00 -15.31 -11.03
C LEU A 194 -43.97 -13.77 -11.13
N THR A 195 -44.14 -13.24 -12.34
CA THR A 195 -43.96 -11.80 -12.65
C THR A 195 -44.96 -10.86 -11.96
N LYS A 196 -46.14 -11.36 -11.60
CA LYS A 196 -47.19 -10.56 -10.92
C LYS A 196 -47.13 -10.63 -9.40
N LEU A 197 -46.18 -11.38 -8.83
CA LEU A 197 -46.10 -11.57 -7.39
C LEU A 197 -45.79 -10.25 -6.68
N ILE A 198 -46.59 -9.94 -5.67
CA ILE A 198 -46.54 -8.70 -4.88
C ILE A 198 -46.10 -9.00 -3.44
N LYS A 199 -46.55 -10.10 -2.85
CA LYS A 199 -46.19 -10.51 -1.49
C LYS A 199 -45.64 -11.92 -1.44
N LEU A 200 -44.55 -12.07 -0.70
CA LEU A 200 -43.89 -13.36 -0.49
C LEU A 200 -43.62 -13.56 1.01
N HIS A 201 -44.19 -14.63 1.55
CA HIS A 201 -43.96 -15.09 2.91
C HIS A 201 -43.03 -16.30 2.92
N LEU A 202 -41.93 -16.17 3.66
CA LEU A 202 -40.87 -17.17 3.84
C LEU A 202 -40.41 -17.25 5.30
N GLU A 203 -41.26 -16.84 6.23
CA GLU A 203 -40.98 -16.89 7.65
C GLU A 203 -40.79 -18.34 8.15
N GLN A 204 -40.00 -18.52 9.21
CA GLN A 204 -39.86 -19.82 9.89
C GLN A 204 -39.35 -20.99 9.01
N ASN A 205 -38.48 -20.71 8.04
CA ASN A 205 -37.94 -21.74 7.13
C ASN A 205 -36.45 -22.05 7.38
N GLU A 206 -35.92 -21.67 8.54
CA GLU A 206 -34.51 -21.88 8.95
C GLU A 206 -33.46 -21.40 7.92
N ILE A 207 -33.78 -20.41 7.09
CA ILE A 207 -32.92 -19.97 5.98
C ILE A 207 -31.67 -19.27 6.54
N SER A 208 -30.47 -19.81 6.25
CA SER A 208 -29.19 -19.24 6.71
C SER A 208 -28.49 -18.34 5.70
N GLU A 209 -28.51 -18.70 4.41
CA GLU A 209 -27.88 -17.94 3.33
C GLU A 209 -28.59 -18.17 1.99
N PHE A 210 -28.51 -17.18 1.09
CA PHE A 210 -28.92 -17.32 -0.31
C PHE A 210 -27.68 -17.51 -1.19
N ARG A 211 -27.63 -18.58 -2.00
CA ARG A 211 -26.46 -18.87 -2.86
C ARG A 211 -26.38 -17.94 -4.07
N ASP A 212 -27.52 -17.62 -4.68
CA ASP A 212 -27.61 -16.63 -5.73
C ASP A 212 -28.03 -15.27 -5.15
N ALA A 213 -27.24 -14.24 -5.46
CA ALA A 213 -27.54 -12.88 -5.07
C ALA A 213 -28.78 -12.33 -5.79
N ASN A 214 -29.16 -12.89 -6.94
CA ASN A 214 -30.26 -12.38 -7.76
C ASN A 214 -31.60 -13.14 -7.58
N VAL A 215 -31.72 -14.01 -6.57
CA VAL A 215 -32.89 -14.88 -6.37
C VAL A 215 -34.25 -14.16 -6.38
N PHE A 216 -34.32 -12.92 -5.88
CA PHE A 216 -35.55 -12.13 -5.86
C PHE A 216 -35.67 -11.15 -7.05
N CYS A 217 -34.62 -11.00 -7.86
CA CYS A 217 -34.63 -10.05 -8.98
C CYS A 217 -35.60 -10.46 -10.10
N ASP A 218 -35.93 -11.75 -10.20
CA ASP A 218 -36.92 -12.27 -11.14
C ASP A 218 -38.37 -12.05 -10.68
N LEU A 219 -38.57 -11.38 -9.54
CA LEU A 219 -39.87 -10.95 -9.01
C LEU A 219 -39.99 -9.41 -9.09
N PRO A 220 -40.21 -8.84 -10.29
CA PRO A 220 -40.08 -7.39 -10.53
C PRO A 220 -41.14 -6.53 -9.82
N ASN A 221 -42.29 -7.12 -9.46
CA ASN A 221 -43.42 -6.43 -8.84
C ASN A 221 -43.52 -6.61 -7.32
N LEU A 222 -42.50 -7.23 -6.70
CA LEU A 222 -42.52 -7.53 -5.27
C LEU A 222 -42.55 -6.24 -4.44
N LEU A 223 -43.56 -6.13 -3.58
CA LEU A 223 -43.76 -5.03 -2.64
C LEU A 223 -43.38 -5.44 -1.21
N ASP A 224 -43.81 -6.62 -0.78
CA ASP A 224 -43.64 -7.07 0.60
C ASP A 224 -42.88 -8.41 0.62
N LEU A 225 -41.71 -8.40 1.25
CA LEU A 225 -40.86 -9.58 1.42
C LEU A 225 -40.72 -9.89 2.91
N HIS A 226 -41.23 -11.05 3.30
CA HIS A 226 -41.18 -11.49 4.68
C HIS A 226 -40.15 -12.61 4.88
N LEU A 227 -39.11 -12.34 5.66
CA LEU A 227 -38.02 -13.28 5.98
C LEU A 227 -37.82 -13.41 7.50
N GLY A 228 -38.85 -13.10 8.29
CA GLY A 228 -38.83 -13.17 9.74
C GLY A 228 -38.56 -14.58 10.27
N ASP A 229 -38.01 -14.69 11.49
CA ASP A 229 -37.86 -15.96 12.20
C ASP A 229 -37.02 -17.00 11.41
N ASN A 230 -35.96 -16.55 10.73
CA ASN A 230 -35.01 -17.38 9.98
C ASN A 230 -33.60 -17.37 10.64
N ALA A 231 -32.60 -17.94 9.96
CA ALA A 231 -31.22 -18.04 10.44
C ALA A 231 -30.24 -17.07 9.74
N LEU A 232 -30.74 -16.00 9.10
CA LEU A 232 -29.92 -15.10 8.28
C LEU A 232 -28.92 -14.32 9.13
N SER A 233 -27.65 -14.34 8.74
CA SER A 233 -26.58 -13.58 9.41
C SER A 233 -26.22 -12.26 8.71
N ALA A 234 -26.50 -12.17 7.40
CA ALA A 234 -26.31 -11.00 6.55
C ALA A 234 -27.31 -11.01 5.38
N LEU A 235 -27.39 -9.88 4.66
CA LEU A 235 -28.13 -9.83 3.39
C LEU A 235 -27.26 -10.42 2.28
N HIS A 236 -27.59 -11.64 1.86
CA HIS A 236 -26.90 -12.39 0.81
C HIS A 236 -27.51 -12.19 -0.59
N PHE A 237 -28.54 -11.35 -0.70
CA PHE A 237 -29.24 -11.05 -1.95
C PHE A 237 -29.20 -9.56 -2.28
N ASN A 238 -29.40 -9.24 -3.55
CA ASN A 238 -29.30 -7.90 -4.09
C ASN A 238 -30.64 -7.16 -3.96
N LEU A 239 -30.70 -6.20 -3.06
CA LEU A 239 -31.87 -5.33 -2.91
C LEU A 239 -31.99 -4.30 -4.06
N SER A 240 -30.94 -4.09 -4.85
CA SER A 240 -30.92 -3.02 -5.88
C SER A 240 -31.88 -3.26 -7.04
N CYS A 241 -32.24 -4.52 -7.31
CA CYS A 241 -33.17 -4.90 -8.38
C CYS A 241 -34.65 -4.86 -7.94
N LEU A 242 -34.93 -4.78 -6.64
CA LEU A 242 -36.28 -4.76 -6.08
C LEU A 242 -36.84 -3.33 -6.01
N HIS A 243 -37.04 -2.71 -7.17
CA HIS A 243 -37.38 -1.29 -7.26
C HIS A 243 -38.73 -0.90 -6.63
N ASN A 244 -39.64 -1.86 -6.47
CA ASN A 244 -40.99 -1.63 -5.94
C ASN A 244 -41.13 -2.00 -4.45
N LEU A 245 -40.07 -2.50 -3.80
CA LEU A 245 -40.13 -2.98 -2.43
C LEU A 245 -40.56 -1.88 -1.46
N ARG A 246 -41.55 -2.19 -0.63
CA ARG A 246 -42.14 -1.33 0.40
C ARG A 246 -41.85 -1.85 1.80
N PHE A 247 -41.92 -3.16 2.00
CA PHE A 247 -41.74 -3.78 3.30
C PHE A 247 -40.73 -4.93 3.23
N LEU A 248 -39.77 -4.92 4.16
CA LEU A 248 -38.79 -5.98 4.34
C LEU A 248 -38.76 -6.42 5.81
N ASP A 249 -39.25 -7.63 6.07
CA ASP A 249 -39.21 -8.24 7.40
C ASP A 249 -37.92 -9.05 7.59
N LEU A 250 -37.07 -8.64 8.53
CA LEU A 250 -35.86 -9.36 8.95
C LEU A 250 -35.89 -9.65 10.45
N ARG A 251 -37.07 -9.65 11.08
CA ARG A 251 -37.22 -9.88 12.51
C ARG A 251 -36.68 -11.26 12.91
N ARG A 252 -36.18 -11.39 14.15
CA ARG A 252 -35.80 -12.65 14.79
C ARG A 252 -34.87 -13.53 13.94
N ASN A 253 -33.89 -12.90 13.28
CA ASN A 253 -32.82 -13.56 12.54
C ASN A 253 -31.51 -13.60 13.37
N LYS A 254 -30.35 -13.85 12.72
CA LYS A 254 -29.02 -13.96 13.36
C LYS A 254 -28.09 -12.79 12.99
N PHE A 255 -28.63 -11.61 12.71
CA PHE A 255 -27.81 -10.44 12.39
C PHE A 255 -27.01 -9.98 13.62
N THR A 256 -25.68 -10.04 13.51
CA THR A 256 -24.75 -9.49 14.51
C THR A 256 -24.31 -8.07 14.18
N LYS A 257 -24.29 -7.72 12.89
CA LYS A 257 -23.94 -6.41 12.33
C LYS A 257 -24.64 -6.23 10.98
N VAL A 258 -24.80 -4.97 10.56
CA VAL A 258 -25.28 -4.64 9.21
C VAL A 258 -24.13 -4.02 8.41
N LEU A 259 -23.91 -4.52 7.18
CA LEU A 259 -22.82 -4.05 6.32
C LEU A 259 -23.16 -2.68 5.71
N GLU A 260 -22.15 -1.81 5.59
CA GLU A 260 -22.33 -0.47 5.00
C GLU A 260 -22.85 -0.50 3.55
N ARG A 261 -22.46 -1.51 2.78
CA ARG A 261 -22.97 -1.71 1.42
C ARG A 261 -24.50 -1.86 1.40
N ASP A 262 -25.06 -2.62 2.35
CA ASP A 262 -26.49 -2.92 2.39
C ASP A 262 -27.26 -1.69 2.88
N LEU A 263 -26.70 -0.94 3.84
CA LEU A 263 -27.24 0.34 4.31
C LEU A 263 -27.36 1.37 3.18
N HIS A 264 -26.35 1.46 2.32
CA HIS A 264 -26.37 2.37 1.18
C HIS A 264 -27.40 1.98 0.12
N VAL A 265 -27.59 0.67 -0.12
CA VAL A 265 -28.61 0.19 -1.06
C VAL A 265 -30.02 0.50 -0.54
N MET A 266 -30.28 0.27 0.75
CA MET A 266 -31.55 0.64 1.39
C MET A 266 -31.83 2.15 1.30
N ASP A 267 -30.82 3.01 1.50
CA ASP A 267 -30.98 4.46 1.31
C ASP A 267 -31.27 4.84 -0.15
N ASN A 268 -30.67 4.14 -1.12
CA ASN A 268 -30.94 4.36 -2.54
C ASN A 268 -32.37 3.98 -2.94
N LEU A 269 -32.91 2.90 -2.36
CA LEU A 269 -34.32 2.51 -2.54
C LEU A 269 -35.26 3.62 -2.04
N ALA A 270 -34.92 4.26 -0.92
CA ALA A 270 -35.69 5.36 -0.34
C ALA A 270 -35.53 6.73 -1.06
N LYS A 271 -34.64 6.88 -2.04
CA LYS A 271 -34.41 8.16 -2.75
C LYS A 271 -35.53 8.57 -3.71
N HIS A 272 -36.38 7.64 -4.15
CA HIS A 272 -37.41 7.89 -5.17
C HIS A 272 -38.79 8.28 -4.59
N ASP A 273 -38.84 9.05 -3.50
CA ASP A 273 -40.08 9.44 -2.77
C ASP A 273 -40.95 8.26 -2.29
N ARG A 274 -40.36 7.07 -2.12
CA ARG A 274 -41.03 5.86 -1.60
C ARG A 274 -40.61 5.60 -0.15
N SER A 275 -41.59 5.43 0.74
CA SER A 275 -41.36 5.04 2.13
C SER A 275 -41.09 3.53 2.21
N VAL A 276 -39.81 3.14 2.27
CA VAL A 276 -39.42 1.76 2.53
C VAL A 276 -39.41 1.52 4.04
N THR A 277 -40.05 0.44 4.48
CA THR A 277 -40.09 0.01 5.88
C THR A 277 -39.27 -1.27 6.06
N VAL A 278 -38.39 -1.27 7.07
CA VAL A 278 -37.57 -2.43 7.41
C VAL A 278 -37.71 -2.75 8.89
N ASP A 279 -37.87 -4.02 9.23
CA ASP A 279 -37.92 -4.50 10.61
C ASP A 279 -36.70 -5.39 10.94
N PHE A 280 -35.94 -4.99 11.96
CA PHE A 280 -34.77 -5.72 12.46
C PHE A 280 -34.97 -6.25 13.89
N ALA A 281 -36.19 -6.18 14.44
CA ALA A 281 -36.47 -6.53 15.83
C ALA A 281 -36.08 -7.97 16.18
N GLY A 282 -35.56 -8.19 17.39
CA GLY A 282 -35.22 -9.54 17.87
C GLY A 282 -33.95 -10.17 17.28
N ASN A 283 -33.06 -9.37 16.66
CA ASN A 283 -31.75 -9.84 16.18
C ASN A 283 -30.64 -9.69 17.25
N PRO A 284 -29.66 -10.62 17.31
CA PRO A 284 -28.57 -10.61 18.29
C PRO A 284 -27.41 -9.69 17.86
N PHE A 285 -27.64 -8.37 17.80
CA PHE A 285 -26.59 -7.42 17.42
C PHE A 285 -25.45 -7.41 18.43
N GLU A 286 -24.19 -7.49 17.98
CA GLU A 286 -23.02 -7.46 18.87
C GLU A 286 -22.67 -6.00 19.23
N CYS A 287 -22.66 -5.65 20.53
CA CYS A 287 -22.23 -4.32 20.99
C CYS A 287 -20.72 -4.12 20.75
N SER A 288 -20.36 -3.75 19.53
CA SER A 288 -18.96 -3.53 19.16
C SER A 288 -18.81 -2.33 18.25
N CYS A 289 -17.56 -1.91 18.05
CA CYS A 289 -17.18 -0.87 17.10
C CYS A 289 -17.72 -1.09 15.67
N ARG A 290 -18.01 -2.33 15.29
CA ARG A 290 -18.54 -2.69 13.96
C ARG A 290 -20.02 -2.32 13.79
N LEU A 291 -20.73 -2.08 14.88
CA LEU A 291 -22.14 -1.69 14.90
C LEU A 291 -22.33 -0.16 14.75
N ASN A 292 -21.27 0.63 15.03
CA ASN A 292 -21.32 2.10 14.93
C ASN A 292 -21.85 2.64 13.59
N PRO A 293 -21.49 2.09 12.41
CA PRO A 293 -22.05 2.54 11.13
C PRO A 293 -23.58 2.39 11.07
N PHE A 294 -24.11 1.27 11.58
CA PHE A 294 -25.56 1.03 11.65
C PHE A 294 -26.24 2.04 12.58
N ILE A 295 -25.67 2.30 13.77
CA ILE A 295 -26.19 3.29 14.72
C ILE A 295 -26.25 4.69 14.11
N LYS A 296 -25.20 5.09 13.37
CA LYS A 296 -25.18 6.38 12.66
C LYS A 296 -26.19 6.42 11.53
N TRP A 297 -26.33 5.34 10.78
CA TRP A 297 -27.30 5.22 9.70
C TRP A 297 -28.74 5.36 10.22
N MET A 298 -29.10 4.68 11.32
CA MET A 298 -30.44 4.77 11.93
C MET A 298 -30.86 6.18 12.36
N LYS A 299 -29.89 7.08 12.60
CA LYS A 299 -30.15 8.49 12.94
C LYS A 299 -30.39 9.37 11.70
N LYS A 300 -29.84 8.98 10.54
CA LYS A 300 -29.80 9.80 9.32
C LYS A 300 -30.71 9.29 8.20
N THR A 301 -31.02 7.99 8.20
CA THR A 301 -31.76 7.35 7.11
C THR A 301 -33.19 7.89 6.97
N ARG A 302 -33.70 7.84 5.74
CA ARG A 302 -35.11 8.10 5.40
C ARG A 302 -35.96 6.82 5.43
N VAL A 303 -35.33 5.66 5.57
CA VAL A 303 -36.00 4.36 5.69
C VAL A 303 -36.70 4.29 7.05
N PHE A 304 -37.97 3.88 7.06
CA PHE A 304 -38.72 3.73 8.30
C PHE A 304 -38.35 2.41 8.99
N LEU A 305 -37.70 2.51 10.14
CA LEU A 305 -37.36 1.35 10.96
C LEU A 305 -38.51 1.03 11.91
N ARG A 306 -39.19 -0.09 11.65
CA ARG A 306 -40.26 -0.57 12.53
C ARG A 306 -39.64 -1.02 13.85
N ASN A 307 -40.34 -0.77 14.95
CA ASN A 307 -39.92 -1.15 16.31
C ASN A 307 -38.50 -0.67 16.69
N LYS A 308 -38.08 0.50 16.19
CA LYS A 308 -36.76 1.09 16.48
C LYS A 308 -36.40 1.14 17.98
N ALA A 309 -37.39 1.35 18.84
CA ALA A 309 -37.21 1.43 20.28
C ALA A 309 -36.95 0.08 20.98
N SER A 310 -37.26 -1.05 20.33
CA SER A 310 -37.02 -2.39 20.88
C SER A 310 -35.71 -3.01 20.41
N LEU A 311 -34.88 -2.28 19.67
CA LEU A 311 -33.60 -2.78 19.18
C LEU A 311 -32.52 -2.66 20.27
N GLN A 312 -31.88 -3.79 20.56
CA GLN A 312 -30.83 -3.92 21.59
C GLN A 312 -29.59 -4.56 20.97
N CYS A 313 -28.42 -4.24 21.52
CA CYS A 313 -27.19 -4.99 21.28
C CYS A 313 -26.84 -5.83 22.50
N TYR A 314 -26.01 -6.86 22.30
CA TYR A 314 -25.59 -7.79 23.32
C TYR A 314 -24.07 -7.75 23.45
N GLU A 315 -23.58 -7.63 24.68
CA GLU A 315 -22.18 -7.81 25.06
C GLU A 315 -22.11 -9.01 26.02
N GLY A 316 -21.82 -10.20 25.47
CA GLY A 316 -21.99 -11.46 26.22
C GLY A 316 -23.47 -11.77 26.47
N ASN A 317 -23.87 -11.91 27.74
CA ASN A 317 -25.25 -12.21 28.15
C ASN A 317 -26.06 -10.95 28.55
N VAL A 318 -25.46 -9.77 28.49
CA VAL A 318 -26.09 -8.52 28.90
C VAL A 318 -26.61 -7.79 27.66
N SER A 319 -27.87 -7.37 27.69
CA SER A 319 -28.44 -6.52 26.66
C SER A 319 -28.25 -5.04 27.00
N HIS A 320 -27.91 -4.25 25.99
CA HIS A 320 -27.70 -2.82 26.07
C HIS A 320 -28.48 -2.12 24.97
N ASP A 321 -28.94 -0.90 25.25
CA ASP A 321 -29.47 -0.01 24.22
C ASP A 321 -28.37 0.37 23.23
N PHE A 322 -28.76 0.63 21.99
CA PHE A 322 -27.80 1.07 20.97
C PHE A 322 -27.17 2.41 21.31
N HIS A 323 -25.87 2.36 21.62
CA HIS A 323 -25.04 3.53 21.86
C HIS A 323 -23.77 3.45 21.02
N GLU A 324 -23.25 4.60 20.60
CA GLU A 324 -21.99 4.64 19.86
C GLU A 324 -20.84 4.24 20.78
N THR A 325 -20.17 3.13 20.47
CA THR A 325 -19.02 2.66 21.23
C THR A 325 -17.85 3.62 20.97
N LYS A 326 -17.35 4.28 22.01
CA LYS A 326 -16.18 5.19 21.98
C LYS A 326 -14.88 4.37 22.13
N ASN A 327 -13.74 4.90 21.71
CA ASN A 327 -12.42 4.22 21.75
C ASN A 327 -12.27 3.01 20.81
N CYS A 328 -12.89 3.09 19.64
CA CYS A 328 -12.72 2.11 18.57
C CYS A 328 -11.43 2.33 17.79
N ALA A 329 -10.28 2.03 18.41
CA ALA A 329 -9.06 1.79 17.65
C ALA A 329 -9.15 0.39 17.02
N PRO A 330 -8.94 0.21 15.71
CA PRO A 330 -9.00 -1.10 15.11
C PRO A 330 -7.93 -1.99 15.74
N LYS A 331 -8.34 -3.04 16.46
CA LYS A 331 -7.46 -4.13 16.92
C LYS A 331 -6.98 -4.95 15.69
N LEU A 332 -6.23 -4.32 14.80
CA LEU A 332 -5.67 -4.89 13.57
C LEU A 332 -4.21 -5.31 13.75
N LEU A 333 -3.80 -5.53 15.01
CA LEU A 333 -2.41 -5.75 15.41
C LEU A 333 -2.13 -7.22 15.82
N ALA A 334 -3.16 -8.06 15.98
CA ALA A 334 -2.98 -9.44 16.45
C ALA A 334 -2.76 -10.48 15.34
N SER A 335 -3.34 -10.30 14.14
CA SER A 335 -3.16 -11.24 13.01
C SER A 335 -1.96 -10.86 12.11
N ALA A 336 -1.49 -9.61 12.19
CA ALA A 336 -0.34 -9.13 11.42
C ALA A 336 0.97 -9.84 11.77
N ARG A 337 1.12 -10.42 12.97
CA ARG A 337 2.40 -10.95 13.46
C ARG A 337 2.84 -12.26 12.77
N ARG A 338 1.91 -13.08 12.27
CA ARG A 338 2.25 -14.36 11.60
C ARG A 338 2.50 -14.18 10.10
N GLY A 339 1.74 -13.31 9.44
CA GLY A 339 1.96 -12.97 8.02
C GLY A 339 3.24 -12.15 7.81
N THR A 340 3.52 -11.19 8.72
CA THR A 340 4.77 -10.42 8.69
C THR A 340 5.99 -11.32 8.82
N THR A 341 6.01 -12.26 9.76
CA THR A 341 7.17 -13.17 9.92
C THR A 341 7.40 -14.05 8.70
N VAL A 342 6.34 -14.58 8.07
CA VAL A 342 6.51 -15.48 6.92
C VAL A 342 7.00 -14.73 5.68
N LEU A 343 6.47 -13.53 5.40
CA LEU A 343 6.91 -12.74 4.24
C LEU A 343 8.30 -12.12 4.44
N LEU A 344 8.63 -11.64 5.65
CA LEU A 344 9.99 -11.19 5.99
C LEU A 344 10.98 -12.36 5.95
N CYS A 345 10.60 -13.54 6.43
CA CYS A 345 11.43 -14.73 6.31
C CYS A 345 11.65 -15.07 4.82
N PHE A 346 10.60 -15.07 4.00
CA PHE A 346 10.74 -15.35 2.56
C PHE A 346 11.64 -14.33 1.85
N LEU A 347 11.43 -13.04 2.06
CA LEU A 347 12.27 -11.99 1.48
C LEU A 347 13.70 -12.04 2.03
N SER A 348 13.88 -12.36 3.32
CA SER A 348 15.20 -12.58 3.90
C SER A 348 15.87 -13.82 3.31
N MET A 349 15.13 -14.89 3.02
CA MET A 349 15.64 -16.11 2.40
C MET A 349 16.04 -15.86 0.96
N VAL A 350 15.29 -15.04 0.21
CA VAL A 350 15.67 -14.60 -1.14
C VAL A 350 16.92 -13.71 -1.10
N LEU A 351 17.00 -12.77 -0.15
CA LEU A 351 18.18 -11.93 0.05
C LEU A 351 19.40 -12.75 0.45
N ILE A 352 19.24 -13.69 1.39
CA ILE A 352 20.28 -14.62 1.83
C ILE A 352 20.69 -15.53 0.68
N ALA A 353 19.77 -16.04 -0.13
CA ALA A 353 20.09 -16.86 -1.30
C ALA A 353 20.89 -16.07 -2.35
N LEU A 354 20.54 -14.80 -2.60
CA LEU A 354 21.28 -13.91 -3.48
C LEU A 354 22.68 -13.58 -2.93
N VAL A 355 22.80 -13.32 -1.63
CA VAL A 355 24.09 -13.09 -0.95
C VAL A 355 24.94 -14.37 -0.96
N CYS A 356 24.35 -15.53 -0.69
CA CYS A 356 25.01 -16.83 -0.75
C CYS A 356 25.46 -17.17 -2.19
N ALA A 357 24.64 -16.83 -3.20
CA ALA A 357 25.02 -16.99 -4.60
C ALA A 357 26.21 -16.07 -4.96
N LEU A 358 26.22 -14.82 -4.49
CA LEU A 358 27.35 -13.90 -4.64
C LEU A 358 28.61 -14.43 -3.95
N VAL A 359 28.50 -14.89 -2.69
CA VAL A 359 29.62 -15.49 -1.94
C VAL A 359 30.14 -16.76 -2.63
N TYR A 360 29.25 -17.60 -3.15
CA TYR A 360 29.61 -18.82 -3.88
C TYR A 360 30.34 -18.51 -5.20
N LEU A 361 29.83 -17.56 -5.98
CA LEU A 361 30.47 -17.11 -7.23
C LEU A 361 31.85 -16.48 -6.97
N GLN A 362 32.04 -15.88 -5.81
CA GLN A 362 33.26 -15.14 -5.45
C GLN A 362 34.20 -15.93 -4.51
N ARG A 363 33.88 -17.21 -4.23
CA ARG A 363 34.56 -18.04 -3.21
C ARG A 363 36.08 -18.10 -3.35
N THR A 364 36.59 -18.14 -4.59
CA THR A 364 38.03 -18.29 -4.87
C THR A 364 38.83 -17.01 -4.62
N LYS A 365 38.23 -15.84 -4.78
CA LYS A 365 38.85 -14.55 -4.40
C LYS A 365 38.69 -14.27 -2.91
N LEU A 366 37.56 -14.69 -2.32
CA LEU A 366 37.30 -14.56 -0.89
C LEU A 366 38.29 -15.42 -0.10
N GLN A 367 38.52 -16.68 -0.52
CA GLN A 367 39.57 -17.53 0.06
C GLN A 367 40.92 -16.84 0.05
N LYS A 368 41.37 -16.31 -1.10
CA LYS A 368 42.67 -15.60 -1.18
C LYS A 368 42.80 -14.39 -0.25
N LYS A 369 41.71 -13.67 0.05
CA LYS A 369 41.71 -12.54 1.00
C LYS A 369 41.53 -12.97 2.48
N ILE A 370 40.91 -14.12 2.73
CA ILE A 370 40.59 -14.64 4.07
C ILE A 370 41.70 -15.58 4.61
N GLU A 371 42.45 -16.24 3.71
CA GLU A 371 43.63 -17.07 4.02
C GLU A 371 44.60 -16.39 5.02
N PRO A 372 45.05 -15.14 4.81
CA PRO A 372 46.00 -14.50 5.74
C PRO A 372 45.40 -14.17 7.11
N VAL A 373 44.07 -14.00 7.20
CA VAL A 373 43.37 -13.70 8.46
C VAL A 373 43.17 -14.97 9.29
N PHE A 374 42.77 -16.08 8.66
CA PHE A 374 42.68 -17.37 9.35
C PHE A 374 44.06 -17.91 9.76
N ASP A 375 45.11 -17.67 8.97
CA ASP A 375 46.47 -18.03 9.35
C ASP A 375 47.01 -17.20 10.53
N SER A 376 46.61 -15.93 10.64
CA SER A 376 46.91 -15.08 11.79
C SER A 376 46.25 -15.60 13.08
N VAL A 377 44.99 -16.06 12.99
CA VAL A 377 44.24 -16.61 14.12
C VAL A 377 44.71 -18.03 14.46
N SER A 378 45.00 -18.88 13.47
CA SER A 378 45.51 -20.24 13.67
C SER A 378 46.94 -20.25 14.25
N LYS A 379 47.77 -19.27 13.88
CA LYS A 379 49.06 -19.03 14.52
C LYS A 379 48.89 -18.59 15.97
N ARG A 380 47.96 -17.68 16.29
CA ARG A 380 47.66 -17.29 17.68
C ARG A 380 47.21 -18.44 18.56
N VAL A 381 46.38 -19.35 18.02
CA VAL A 381 45.94 -20.56 18.75
C VAL A 381 47.10 -21.53 19.01
N ARG A 382 48.09 -21.60 18.11
CA ARG A 382 49.33 -22.38 18.30
C ARG A 382 50.32 -21.75 19.29
N TYR A 383 50.31 -20.43 19.48
CA TYR A 383 51.15 -19.78 20.50
C TYR A 383 50.55 -19.84 21.91
N THR A 384 49.23 -20.00 22.05
CA THR A 384 48.57 -20.13 23.36
C THR A 384 48.60 -21.54 23.94
N SER A 385 48.92 -22.57 23.15
CA SER A 385 49.04 -23.95 23.63
C SER A 385 50.47 -24.38 24.00
N ILE A 386 51.47 -23.50 23.83
CA ILE A 386 52.88 -23.78 24.15
C ILE A 386 53.28 -23.15 25.51
N ALA A 387 52.39 -22.42 26.17
CA ALA A 387 52.70 -21.73 27.42
C ALA A 387 52.62 -22.62 28.68
N ASN A 388 52.13 -23.86 28.59
CA ASN A 388 52.04 -24.76 29.75
C ASN A 388 52.54 -26.17 29.38
N GLY A 389 53.75 -26.51 29.81
CA GLY A 389 54.29 -27.86 29.72
C GLY A 389 55.82 -27.88 29.75
N ASP A 390 56.37 -28.13 30.93
CA ASP A 390 57.79 -28.35 31.22
C ASP A 390 58.46 -29.30 30.21
N VAL A 391 59.66 -28.96 29.71
CA VAL A 391 60.89 -29.78 29.82
C VAL A 391 62.09 -28.88 29.50
N ARG A 392 62.99 -28.85 30.48
CA ARG A 392 64.37 -28.35 30.46
C ARG A 392 65.26 -29.40 29.81
N GLU A 393 66.29 -28.94 29.10
CA GLU A 393 67.41 -29.70 28.50
C GLU A 393 67.07 -30.50 27.22
N ASP A 394 67.42 -29.95 26.05
CA ASP A 394 68.46 -30.53 25.18
C ASP A 394 68.61 -29.79 23.83
N CYS A 395 69.87 -29.72 23.39
CA CYS A 395 70.34 -29.36 22.04
C CYS A 395 70.48 -27.87 21.67
N GLU A 396 71.48 -27.24 22.27
CA GLU A 396 72.55 -26.62 21.47
C GLU A 396 73.18 -27.67 20.54
N ARG A 397 72.57 -27.93 19.37
CA ARG A 397 73.28 -28.51 18.22
C ARG A 397 72.44 -28.36 16.97
N ASN A 398 73.09 -27.86 15.92
CA ASN A 398 72.59 -27.73 14.55
C ASN A 398 71.95 -26.39 14.17
N GLN A 399 72.54 -25.30 14.66
CA GLN A 399 72.69 -24.10 13.84
C GLN A 399 73.86 -24.29 12.87
N LYS A 400 73.64 -25.07 11.80
CA LYS A 400 74.47 -25.11 10.58
C LYS A 400 73.76 -25.93 9.51
N ASN A 401 73.63 -25.34 8.32
CA ASN A 401 73.16 -25.88 7.04
C ASN A 401 71.65 -25.77 6.73
N MET A 402 71.22 -24.64 6.17
CA MET A 402 70.68 -24.62 4.79
C MET A 402 70.50 -23.19 4.24
N SER A 403 70.60 -23.11 2.91
CA SER A 403 71.06 -22.00 2.09
C SER A 403 70.08 -20.86 1.79
N LEU A 404 70.66 -19.66 1.69
CA LEU A 404 70.13 -18.32 1.39
C LEU A 404 69.51 -18.11 -0.02
N VAL A 405 68.97 -19.14 -0.69
CA VAL A 405 68.51 -19.03 -2.11
C VAL A 405 66.99 -19.25 -2.27
N GLY A 406 66.24 -19.46 -1.19
CA GLY A 406 64.80 -19.73 -1.26
C GLY A 406 63.87 -18.54 -1.02
N ARG A 407 64.35 -17.30 -0.85
CA ARG A 407 63.53 -16.24 -0.22
C ARG A 407 63.33 -14.93 -0.98
N LEU A 408 63.58 -14.88 -2.28
CA LEU A 408 63.28 -13.71 -3.10
C LEU A 408 62.51 -14.11 -4.37
N ARG A 409 61.19 -14.27 -4.23
CA ARG A 409 60.25 -14.03 -5.33
C ARG A 409 59.62 -12.67 -5.10
N LEU A 410 60.06 -11.69 -5.89
CA LEU A 410 59.65 -10.29 -5.81
C LEU A 410 58.54 -9.96 -6.83
N ASP A 411 57.53 -10.82 -6.97
CA ASP A 411 56.43 -10.60 -7.94
C ASP A 411 55.28 -9.74 -7.38
N GLU A 412 55.45 -9.08 -6.24
CA GLU A 412 54.35 -8.33 -5.61
C GLU A 412 54.81 -7.04 -4.89
N VAL A 413 55.71 -6.28 -5.51
CA VAL A 413 56.02 -4.91 -5.08
C VAL A 413 55.48 -3.94 -6.13
N VAL A 414 54.36 -3.28 -5.82
CA VAL A 414 53.84 -2.14 -6.58
C VAL A 414 54.70 -0.94 -6.21
N SER A 415 55.61 -0.53 -7.09
CA SER A 415 56.39 0.69 -6.89
C SER A 415 55.52 1.92 -7.14
N SER A 416 55.44 2.80 -6.14
CA SER A 416 54.86 4.14 -6.24
C SER A 416 55.81 5.07 -7.00
N PHE A 417 55.37 5.54 -8.18
CA PHE A 417 55.57 6.88 -8.80
C PHE A 417 55.58 6.76 -10.34
N PRO A 418 54.70 7.51 -11.06
CA PRO A 418 54.59 7.41 -12.52
C PRO A 418 55.20 8.64 -13.21
N GLU A 419 56.13 8.44 -14.15
CA GLU A 419 56.47 9.46 -15.15
C GLU A 419 56.43 8.83 -16.54
N LEU A 420 55.41 9.27 -17.29
CA LEU A 420 55.15 9.17 -18.73
C LEU A 420 54.90 7.79 -19.40
N GLY A 421 53.62 7.51 -19.61
CA GLY A 421 53.08 6.82 -20.78
C GLY A 421 51.54 6.84 -20.80
N PRO A 422 50.86 7.73 -21.56
CA PRO A 422 49.41 7.87 -21.46
C PRO A 422 48.67 7.11 -22.58
N THR A 423 47.73 6.26 -22.18
CA THR A 423 46.37 6.32 -22.78
C THR A 423 45.41 6.63 -21.64
N ALA A 424 44.94 7.87 -21.60
CA ALA A 424 44.21 8.44 -20.49
C ALA A 424 42.77 7.87 -20.35
N PRO A 425 42.26 7.72 -19.12
CA PRO A 425 40.84 7.50 -18.85
C PRO A 425 40.06 8.78 -19.20
N ASP A 426 39.66 8.96 -20.47
CA ASP A 426 38.76 10.03 -20.97
C ASP A 426 38.23 9.77 -22.43
N GLY A 427 38.39 8.56 -23.00
CA GLY A 427 38.12 8.27 -24.42
C GLY A 427 37.45 6.91 -24.71
N GLY A 428 36.89 6.77 -25.92
CA GLY A 428 36.30 5.52 -26.43
C GLY A 428 35.13 4.99 -25.60
N TYR A 429 35.31 3.82 -24.98
CA TYR A 429 34.28 3.12 -24.19
C TYR A 429 33.81 3.91 -22.96
N SER A 430 34.62 4.83 -22.42
CA SER A 430 34.19 5.71 -21.31
C SER A 430 32.95 6.54 -21.65
N TRP A 431 32.77 6.94 -22.92
CA TRP A 431 31.56 7.64 -23.38
C TRP A 431 30.33 6.74 -23.44
N ILE A 432 30.52 5.44 -23.72
CA ILE A 432 29.44 4.45 -23.66
C ILE A 432 29.03 4.22 -22.20
N VAL A 433 29.99 4.16 -21.27
CA VAL A 433 29.73 4.13 -19.83
C VAL A 433 28.94 5.37 -19.40
N LEU A 434 29.28 6.56 -19.89
CA LEU A 434 28.54 7.80 -19.61
C LEU A 434 27.09 7.72 -20.10
N ILE A 435 26.84 7.21 -21.32
CA ILE A 435 25.47 7.00 -21.82
C ILE A 435 24.71 6.02 -20.93
N GLY A 436 25.36 4.95 -20.48
CA GLY A 436 24.75 3.98 -19.56
C GLY A 436 24.40 4.60 -18.20
N VAL A 437 25.30 5.42 -17.65
CA VAL A 437 25.05 6.19 -16.42
C VAL A 437 23.92 7.21 -16.64
N ALA A 438 23.84 7.85 -17.81
CA ALA A 438 22.76 8.76 -18.13
C ALA A 438 21.38 8.07 -18.10
N PHE A 439 21.24 6.87 -18.68
CA PHE A 439 19.97 6.10 -18.59
C PHE A 439 19.60 5.72 -17.16
N ILE A 440 20.57 5.36 -16.33
CA ILE A 440 20.35 5.09 -14.90
C ILE A 440 19.81 6.35 -14.20
N GLN A 441 20.42 7.51 -14.48
CA GLN A 441 20.06 8.77 -13.84
C GLN A 441 18.74 9.35 -14.34
N ILE A 442 18.34 9.05 -15.58
CA ILE A 442 17.00 9.38 -16.11
C ILE A 442 15.90 8.62 -15.36
N THR A 443 16.17 7.41 -14.87
CA THR A 443 15.11 6.47 -14.47
C THR A 443 14.98 6.32 -12.96
N VAL A 444 16.07 6.11 -12.23
CA VAL A 444 16.02 5.77 -10.80
C VAL A 444 15.56 6.95 -9.92
N PRO A 445 16.11 8.17 -10.05
CA PRO A 445 15.65 9.32 -9.26
C PRO A 445 14.20 9.72 -9.56
N SER A 446 13.74 9.53 -10.80
CA SER A 446 12.38 9.87 -11.23
C SER A 446 11.28 8.95 -10.68
N VAL A 447 11.64 7.85 -10.02
CA VAL A 447 10.65 6.98 -9.36
C VAL A 447 9.84 7.76 -8.30
N LEU A 448 10.46 8.75 -7.63
CA LEU A 448 9.77 9.61 -6.67
C LEU A 448 8.68 10.46 -7.31
N SER A 449 8.96 11.04 -8.49
CA SER A 449 7.99 11.86 -9.21
C SER A 449 6.88 11.01 -9.85
N MET A 450 7.18 9.78 -10.27
CA MET A 450 6.17 8.78 -10.66
C MET A 450 5.17 8.53 -9.52
N TYR A 451 5.65 8.27 -8.29
CA TYR A 451 4.76 8.03 -7.15
C TYR A 451 3.89 9.24 -6.80
N GLY A 452 4.38 10.47 -7.03
CA GLY A 452 3.57 11.69 -6.94
C GLY A 452 2.36 11.67 -7.88
N ILE A 453 2.56 11.24 -9.14
CA ILE A 453 1.47 11.12 -10.11
C ILE A 453 0.49 9.99 -9.75
N VAL A 454 1.00 8.83 -9.32
CA VAL A 454 0.16 7.71 -8.85
C VAL A 454 -0.73 8.15 -7.68
N LEU A 455 -0.17 8.92 -6.74
CA LEU A 455 -0.92 9.44 -5.60
C LEU A 455 -2.00 10.47 -6.04
N GLY A 456 -1.65 11.37 -6.96
CA GLY A 456 -2.62 12.30 -7.56
C GLY A 456 -3.77 11.60 -8.30
N TYR A 457 -3.48 10.53 -9.03
CA TYR A 457 -4.50 9.73 -9.74
C TYR A 457 -5.42 8.97 -8.78
N LEU A 458 -4.91 8.54 -7.62
CA LEU A 458 -5.73 7.92 -6.57
C LEU A 458 -6.67 8.93 -5.90
N THR A 459 -6.21 10.18 -5.71
CA THR A 459 -7.03 11.23 -5.10
C THR A 459 -8.13 11.74 -6.01
N THR A 460 -7.96 11.72 -7.34
CA THR A 460 -9.01 12.12 -8.29
C THR A 460 -10.12 11.07 -8.43
N ASN A 461 -9.78 9.78 -8.45
CA ASN A 461 -10.76 8.71 -8.76
C ASN A 461 -11.56 8.19 -7.56
N ASN A 462 -11.08 8.35 -6.33
CA ASN A 462 -11.77 7.85 -5.13
C ASN A 462 -12.11 8.97 -4.15
N ALA A 463 -13.39 9.38 -4.11
CA ALA A 463 -13.90 10.42 -3.21
C ALA A 463 -13.73 10.10 -1.69
N LEU A 464 -13.49 8.83 -1.33
CA LEU A 464 -13.20 8.39 0.04
C LEU A 464 -11.78 8.73 0.53
N PHE A 465 -10.84 9.07 -0.37
CA PHE A 465 -9.45 9.43 -0.03
C PHE A 465 -9.24 10.93 0.24
N LEU A 466 -10.28 11.76 0.07
CA LEU A 466 -10.24 13.19 0.34
C LEU A 466 -9.95 13.55 1.81
N PHE A 467 -10.12 12.59 2.74
CA PHE A 467 -10.00 12.85 4.18
C PHE A 467 -8.81 12.20 4.89
N ASP A 468 -8.11 11.22 4.30
CA ASP A 468 -6.95 10.64 5.02
C ASP A 468 -5.96 9.87 4.11
N LEU A 469 -5.07 10.61 3.43
CA LEU A 469 -3.96 10.11 2.60
C LEU A 469 -2.98 9.20 3.40
N TRP A 470 -2.95 9.37 4.73
CA TRP A 470 -2.07 8.65 5.66
C TRP A 470 -2.74 7.40 6.25
N SER A 471 -4.06 7.36 6.38
CA SER A 471 -4.81 6.18 6.85
C SER A 471 -4.59 4.93 6.00
N ALA A 472 -4.41 5.10 4.68
CA ALA A 472 -4.24 3.99 3.75
C ALA A 472 -2.80 3.45 3.67
N LYS A 473 -1.85 4.05 4.41
CA LYS A 473 -0.41 3.68 4.41
C LYS A 473 0.25 3.63 3.02
N ILE A 474 -0.35 4.25 2.00
CA ILE A 474 0.18 4.30 0.63
C ILE A 474 1.42 5.21 0.55
N THR A 475 1.44 6.28 1.35
CA THR A 475 2.58 7.19 1.50
C THR A 475 3.81 6.54 2.16
N LEU A 476 3.66 5.36 2.76
CA LEU A 476 4.76 4.66 3.43
C LEU A 476 5.77 4.08 2.43
N THR A 477 5.32 3.60 1.28
CA THR A 477 6.18 3.01 0.24
C THR A 477 7.30 3.96 -0.22
N PRO A 478 7.03 5.20 -0.65
CA PRO A 478 8.09 6.12 -1.05
C PRO A 478 8.95 6.63 0.13
N ILE A 479 8.42 6.72 1.35
CA ILE A 479 9.22 7.04 2.55
C ILE A 479 10.25 5.95 2.82
N LEU A 480 9.82 4.68 2.76
CA LEU A 480 10.70 3.54 2.91
C LEU A 480 11.72 3.45 1.76
N PHE A 481 11.33 3.81 0.54
CA PHE A 481 12.25 3.89 -0.59
C PHE A 481 13.46 4.80 -0.32
N VAL A 482 13.23 6.05 0.11
CA VAL A 482 14.33 7.01 0.38
C VAL A 482 15.14 6.62 1.62
N ALA A 483 14.46 6.11 2.65
CA ALA A 483 15.14 5.65 3.86
C ALA A 483 16.09 4.47 3.55
N PHE A 484 15.60 3.43 2.89
CA PHE A 484 16.40 2.24 2.57
C PHE A 484 17.43 2.49 1.48
N TRP A 485 17.22 3.46 0.59
CA TRP A 485 18.28 3.96 -0.29
C TRP A 485 19.45 4.47 0.56
N SER A 486 19.19 5.38 1.50
CA SER A 486 20.25 5.97 2.35
C SER A 486 20.90 4.95 3.31
N LEU A 487 20.12 3.99 3.82
CA LEU A 487 20.63 2.92 4.71
C LEU A 487 21.52 1.91 3.96
N ALA A 488 21.26 1.67 2.68
CA ALA A 488 22.00 0.70 1.87
C ALA A 488 23.33 1.28 1.35
N ASP A 489 23.44 2.60 1.15
CA ASP A 489 24.62 3.26 0.56
C ASP A 489 26.00 2.81 1.12
N PRO A 490 26.18 2.64 2.45
CA PRO A 490 27.45 2.15 3.00
C PRO A 490 27.79 0.73 2.56
N TRP A 491 26.79 -0.15 2.55
CA TRP A 491 26.95 -1.56 2.21
C TRP A 491 27.19 -1.71 0.71
N THR A 492 26.41 -1.00 -0.11
CA THR A 492 26.57 -1.04 -1.57
C THR A 492 27.95 -0.57 -1.99
N LYS A 493 28.47 0.51 -1.38
CA LYS A 493 29.85 0.99 -1.64
C LYS A 493 30.91 -0.08 -1.33
N THR A 494 30.81 -0.73 -0.17
CA THR A 494 31.75 -1.82 0.19
C THR A 494 31.64 -3.02 -0.76
N ILE A 495 30.43 -3.35 -1.21
CA ILE A 495 30.19 -4.45 -2.16
C ILE A 495 30.75 -4.08 -3.54
N THR A 496 30.56 -2.85 -4.02
CA THR A 496 31.09 -2.40 -5.32
C THR A 496 32.61 -2.38 -5.36
N ASP A 497 33.27 -2.14 -4.23
CA ASP A 497 34.73 -2.17 -4.13
C ASP A 497 35.28 -3.61 -4.09
N LEU A 498 34.50 -4.56 -3.58
CA LEU A 498 34.89 -5.98 -3.52
C LEU A 498 34.51 -6.75 -4.80
N ALA A 499 33.44 -6.36 -5.47
CA ALA A 499 32.87 -7.11 -6.59
C ALA A 499 33.71 -6.94 -7.86
N PRO A 500 34.18 -8.05 -8.49
CA PRO A 500 35.02 -7.99 -9.68
C PRO A 500 34.23 -7.73 -10.97
N ILE A 501 32.89 -7.74 -10.94
CA ILE A 501 32.02 -7.62 -12.11
C ILE A 501 30.93 -6.58 -11.81
N PRO A 502 31.10 -5.31 -12.21
CA PRO A 502 30.13 -4.24 -11.96
C PRO A 502 28.75 -4.58 -12.55
N ARG A 503 28.70 -5.05 -13.80
CA ARG A 503 27.47 -5.45 -14.52
C ARG A 503 26.50 -6.31 -13.69
N LEU A 504 27.03 -7.25 -12.91
CA LEU A 504 26.21 -8.15 -12.10
C LEU A 504 25.56 -7.38 -10.95
N VAL A 505 26.31 -6.49 -10.29
CA VAL A 505 25.81 -5.65 -9.20
C VAL A 505 24.70 -4.72 -9.73
N GLY A 506 24.90 -4.13 -10.91
CA GLY A 506 23.92 -3.25 -11.52
C GLY A 506 22.65 -3.99 -11.91
N LEU A 507 22.76 -5.19 -12.47
CA LEU A 507 21.62 -6.03 -12.84
C LEU A 507 20.85 -6.52 -11.60
N ILE A 508 21.54 -6.84 -10.51
CA ILE A 508 20.90 -7.13 -9.21
C ILE A 508 20.14 -5.89 -8.73
N GLY A 509 20.73 -4.70 -8.81
CA GLY A 509 20.06 -3.47 -8.42
C GLY A 509 18.79 -3.19 -9.24
N VAL A 510 18.84 -3.35 -10.56
CA VAL A 510 17.66 -3.14 -11.44
C VAL A 510 16.59 -4.21 -11.23
N THR A 511 16.95 -5.47 -11.00
CA THR A 511 15.97 -6.53 -10.69
C THR A 511 15.26 -6.30 -9.35
N LEU A 512 15.94 -5.75 -8.34
CA LEU A 512 15.30 -5.34 -7.09
C LEU A 512 14.33 -4.16 -7.30
N LEU A 513 14.70 -3.19 -8.12
CA LEU A 513 13.82 -2.07 -8.49
C LEU A 513 12.55 -2.54 -9.21
N THR A 514 12.68 -3.39 -10.23
CA THR A 514 11.53 -3.92 -10.98
C THR A 514 10.64 -4.79 -10.10
N THR A 515 11.23 -5.65 -9.25
CA THR A 515 10.49 -6.51 -8.32
C THR A 515 9.63 -5.68 -7.37
N GLY A 516 10.18 -4.58 -6.85
CA GLY A 516 9.42 -3.72 -5.95
C GLY A 516 8.29 -2.94 -6.63
N VAL A 517 8.47 -2.49 -7.88
CA VAL A 517 7.38 -1.86 -8.64
C VAL A 517 6.29 -2.88 -9.01
N ILE A 518 6.66 -4.10 -9.40
CA ILE A 518 5.70 -5.19 -9.66
C ILE A 518 4.93 -5.51 -8.37
N ALA A 519 5.63 -5.68 -7.25
CA ALA A 519 5.02 -5.90 -5.95
C ALA A 519 4.05 -4.76 -5.60
N SER A 520 4.41 -3.51 -5.91
CA SER A 520 3.56 -2.33 -5.75
C SER A 520 2.32 -2.33 -6.66
N GLY A 521 2.40 -2.88 -7.87
CA GLY A 521 1.27 -2.97 -8.80
C GLY A 521 0.22 -4.03 -8.40
N TYR A 522 0.66 -5.16 -7.83
CA TYR A 522 -0.25 -6.18 -7.30
C TYR A 522 -1.04 -5.69 -6.07
N LEU A 523 -0.56 -4.66 -5.37
CA LEU A 523 -1.26 -4.03 -4.24
C LEU A 523 -2.64 -3.49 -4.59
N ALA A 524 -2.80 -3.00 -5.82
CA ALA A 524 -4.06 -2.42 -6.30
C ALA A 524 -5.23 -3.42 -6.33
N THR A 525 -4.98 -4.70 -6.01
CA THR A 525 -6.00 -5.78 -5.98
C THR A 525 -6.64 -6.01 -4.61
N GLY A 526 -6.23 -5.30 -3.54
CA GLY A 526 -6.97 -5.24 -2.27
C GLY A 526 -6.91 -6.47 -1.35
N GLY A 527 -6.03 -7.44 -1.59
CA GLY A 527 -5.88 -8.64 -0.74
C GLY A 527 -5.08 -8.40 0.56
N ALA A 528 -5.21 -9.29 1.55
CA ALA A 528 -4.44 -9.22 2.81
C ALA A 528 -2.90 -9.30 2.62
N GLY A 529 -2.43 -9.92 1.54
CA GLY A 529 -1.02 -9.90 1.12
C GLY A 529 -0.55 -8.56 0.56
N ALA A 530 -1.47 -7.68 0.14
CA ALA A 530 -1.14 -6.35 -0.38
C ALA A 530 -0.50 -5.47 0.72
N TYR A 531 -1.06 -5.44 1.93
CA TYR A 531 -0.52 -4.57 2.99
C TYR A 531 0.93 -4.90 3.40
N LEU A 532 1.37 -6.15 3.25
CA LEU A 532 2.74 -6.55 3.57
C LEU A 532 3.69 -6.34 2.40
N ALA A 533 3.23 -6.60 1.18
CA ALA A 533 3.98 -6.33 -0.03
C ALA A 533 4.28 -4.83 -0.18
N SER A 534 3.42 -3.92 0.31
CA SER A 534 3.66 -2.47 0.23
C SER A 534 4.78 -2.00 1.14
N LEU A 535 4.84 -2.53 2.38
CA LEU A 535 5.89 -2.23 3.33
C LEU A 535 7.25 -2.73 2.83
N SER A 536 7.30 -3.94 2.29
CA SER A 536 8.54 -4.50 1.76
C SER A 536 8.95 -3.91 0.40
N ALA A 537 7.99 -3.54 -0.45
CA ALA A 537 8.28 -3.05 -1.80
C ALA A 537 9.15 -1.79 -1.77
N GLY A 538 8.79 -0.80 -0.95
CA GLY A 538 9.58 0.43 -0.81
C GLY A 538 11.01 0.16 -0.33
N ALA A 539 11.18 -0.72 0.66
CA ALA A 539 12.49 -1.08 1.18
C ALA A 539 13.36 -1.79 0.12
N VAL A 540 12.80 -2.77 -0.59
CA VAL A 540 13.49 -3.53 -1.65
C VAL A 540 13.90 -2.60 -2.79
N MET A 541 13.01 -1.69 -3.21
CA MET A 541 13.33 -0.69 -4.24
C MET A 541 14.43 0.26 -3.79
N GLY A 542 14.42 0.70 -2.52
CA GLY A 542 15.44 1.59 -1.97
C GLY A 542 16.83 0.95 -1.99
N VAL A 543 16.93 -0.32 -1.59
CA VAL A 543 18.17 -1.10 -1.67
C VAL A 543 18.63 -1.22 -3.13
N GLY A 544 17.72 -1.55 -4.05
CA GLY A 544 18.02 -1.62 -5.48
C GLY A 544 18.54 -0.29 -6.05
N ALA A 545 17.90 0.83 -5.72
CA ALA A 545 18.33 2.17 -6.13
C ALA A 545 19.75 2.49 -5.66
N SER A 546 20.08 2.16 -4.41
CA SER A 546 21.43 2.37 -3.86
C SER A 546 22.49 1.61 -4.67
N PHE A 547 22.25 0.33 -4.98
CA PHE A 547 23.20 -0.47 -5.77
C PHE A 547 23.48 0.17 -7.12
N VAL A 548 22.44 0.50 -7.87
CA VAL A 548 22.59 1.04 -9.24
C VAL A 548 23.25 2.43 -9.20
N ILE A 549 22.83 3.30 -8.28
CA ILE A 549 23.34 4.68 -8.23
C ILE A 549 24.79 4.72 -7.74
N VAL A 550 25.11 4.06 -6.63
CA VAL A 550 26.48 4.04 -6.09
C VAL A 550 27.46 3.41 -7.09
N GLU A 551 27.05 2.32 -7.75
CA GLU A 551 27.86 1.72 -8.81
C GLU A 551 28.07 2.68 -9.99
N SER A 552 27.01 3.34 -10.46
CA SER A 552 27.10 4.29 -11.57
C SER A 552 28.10 5.42 -11.29
N GLU A 553 28.12 5.93 -10.05
CA GLU A 553 29.01 7.02 -9.65
C GLU A 553 30.45 6.57 -9.44
N THR A 554 30.66 5.40 -8.83
CA THR A 554 32.01 4.84 -8.66
C THR A 554 32.64 4.51 -10.01
N MET A 555 31.87 3.97 -10.95
CA MET A 555 32.34 3.71 -12.31
C MET A 555 32.65 4.99 -13.06
N LEU A 556 31.83 6.03 -12.93
CA LEU A 556 32.05 7.32 -13.59
C LEU A 556 33.38 7.96 -13.16
N ARG A 557 33.65 7.98 -11.85
CA ARG A 557 34.89 8.53 -11.27
C ARG A 557 36.13 7.68 -11.59
N LYS A 558 35.97 6.40 -11.94
CA LYS A 558 37.06 5.51 -12.41
C LYS A 558 37.42 5.72 -13.89
N HIS A 559 36.47 6.16 -14.74
CA HIS A 559 36.65 6.27 -16.20
C HIS A 559 37.05 7.63 -16.72
N PHE A 560 36.84 8.68 -15.92
CA PHE A 560 37.14 10.06 -16.29
C PHE A 560 37.96 10.71 -15.18
N ARG A 561 39.11 11.27 -15.55
CA ARG A 561 39.95 12.05 -14.62
C ARG A 561 40.00 13.52 -14.99
N VAL A 562 40.28 13.85 -16.27
CA VAL A 562 40.40 15.26 -16.70
C VAL A 562 39.03 15.85 -17.01
N LYS A 563 38.15 15.09 -17.67
CA LYS A 563 36.81 15.57 -18.06
C LYS A 563 35.73 15.32 -16.99
N LEU A 564 36.12 14.97 -15.77
CA LEU A 564 35.20 14.63 -14.69
C LEU A 564 34.15 15.73 -14.39
N PRO A 565 34.49 17.03 -14.35
CA PRO A 565 33.48 18.08 -14.11
C PRO A 565 32.39 18.14 -15.19
N LEU A 566 32.77 18.00 -16.46
CA LEU A 566 31.84 17.97 -17.61
C LEU A 566 30.98 16.70 -17.62
N VAL A 567 31.55 15.60 -17.18
CA VAL A 567 30.85 14.32 -17.10
C VAL A 567 29.83 14.32 -15.96
N LEU A 568 30.17 14.91 -14.81
CA LEU A 568 29.25 15.10 -13.69
C LEU A 568 28.10 16.04 -14.04
N THR A 569 28.32 17.07 -14.86
CA THR A 569 27.23 17.93 -15.32
C THR A 569 26.29 17.21 -16.27
N LEU A 570 26.81 16.43 -17.22
CA LEU A 570 25.98 15.62 -18.12
C LEU A 570 25.15 14.58 -17.36
N LYS A 571 25.72 13.98 -16.30
CA LYS A 571 25.01 13.11 -15.34
C LYS A 571 23.79 13.83 -14.73
N ASN A 572 23.99 15.06 -14.26
CA ASN A 572 22.93 15.85 -13.60
C ASN A 572 21.86 16.29 -14.61
N ILE A 573 22.25 16.65 -15.84
CA ILE A 573 21.29 16.97 -16.93
C ILE A 573 20.43 15.75 -17.25
N ALA A 574 21.00 14.55 -17.28
CA ALA A 574 20.25 13.31 -17.48
C ALA A 574 19.17 13.10 -16.39
N ALA A 575 19.49 13.38 -15.12
CA ALA A 575 18.50 13.34 -14.03
C ALA A 575 17.34 14.33 -14.25
N SER A 576 17.64 15.55 -14.74
CA SER A 576 16.61 16.55 -15.08
C SER A 576 15.68 16.10 -16.21
N ILE A 577 16.21 15.40 -17.22
CA ILE A 577 15.41 14.78 -18.29
C ILE A 577 14.45 13.72 -17.71
N GLY A 578 14.92 12.93 -16.74
CA GLY A 578 14.09 11.98 -16.00
C GLY A 578 12.93 12.64 -15.27
N PHE A 579 13.21 13.70 -14.52
CA PHE A 579 12.19 14.44 -13.77
C PHE A 579 11.11 15.09 -14.64
N THR A 580 11.38 15.38 -15.92
CA THR A 580 10.37 15.93 -16.85
C THR A 580 9.57 14.86 -17.58
N ILE A 581 10.24 13.85 -18.14
CA ILE A 581 9.60 12.86 -19.03
C ILE A 581 8.78 11.84 -18.24
N VAL A 582 9.32 11.34 -17.13
CA VAL A 582 8.70 10.22 -16.41
C VAL A 582 7.33 10.57 -15.83
N PRO A 583 7.10 11.73 -15.18
CA PRO A 583 5.77 12.11 -14.72
C PRO A 583 4.72 12.16 -15.84
N ALA A 584 5.07 12.75 -16.99
CA ALA A 584 4.17 12.86 -18.13
C ALA A 584 3.83 11.47 -18.73
N LEU A 585 4.84 10.62 -18.90
CA LEU A 585 4.65 9.23 -19.36
C LEU A 585 3.79 8.45 -18.36
N THR A 586 3.99 8.67 -17.06
CA THR A 586 3.27 7.93 -16.03
C THR A 586 1.78 8.28 -16.00
N HIS A 587 1.44 9.55 -16.16
CA HIS A 587 0.05 9.99 -16.29
C HIS A 587 -0.63 9.39 -17.52
N PHE A 588 0.04 9.41 -18.68
CA PHE A 588 -0.47 8.85 -19.92
C PHE A 588 -0.83 7.36 -19.79
N LEU A 589 0.06 6.57 -19.18
CA LEU A 589 -0.17 5.14 -18.96
C LEU A 589 -1.29 4.86 -17.95
N LEU A 590 -1.41 5.68 -16.90
CA LEU A 590 -2.45 5.52 -15.87
C LEU A 590 -3.85 5.86 -16.41
N VAL A 591 -3.98 6.90 -17.23
CA VAL A 591 -5.27 7.29 -17.82
C VAL A 591 -5.71 6.31 -18.90
N GLY A 592 -4.80 5.83 -19.76
CA GLY A 592 -5.17 4.97 -20.89
C GLY A 592 -5.51 3.52 -20.53
N ILE A 593 -4.89 2.96 -19.49
CA ILE A 593 -4.88 1.49 -19.23
C ILE A 593 -5.37 1.16 -17.80
N GLY A 594 -5.55 2.17 -16.94
CA GLY A 594 -5.98 2.04 -15.55
C GLY A 594 -4.83 1.76 -14.56
N LEU A 595 -5.10 1.92 -13.26
CA LEU A 595 -4.07 1.91 -12.19
C LEU A 595 -3.19 0.64 -12.16
N LYS A 596 -3.80 -0.55 -12.16
CA LYS A 596 -3.09 -1.82 -12.01
C LYS A 596 -2.14 -2.07 -13.18
N ASN A 597 -2.67 -1.99 -14.40
CA ASN A 597 -1.91 -2.26 -15.62
C ASN A 597 -0.94 -1.11 -15.90
N GLY A 598 -1.29 0.13 -15.56
CA GLY A 598 -0.43 1.29 -15.65
C GLY A 598 0.83 1.16 -14.78
N ILE A 599 0.69 0.81 -13.49
CA ILE A 599 1.85 0.59 -12.60
C ILE A 599 2.70 -0.60 -13.07
N LEU A 600 2.09 -1.69 -13.55
CA LEU A 600 2.83 -2.82 -14.09
C LEU A 600 3.63 -2.44 -15.33
N LEU A 601 3.05 -1.65 -16.24
CA LEU A 601 3.73 -1.17 -17.45
C LEU A 601 4.84 -0.15 -17.13
N MET A 602 4.85 0.47 -15.95
CA MET A 602 5.99 1.32 -15.54
C MET A 602 7.30 0.54 -15.45
N THR A 603 7.29 -0.80 -15.37
CA THR A 603 8.54 -1.56 -15.42
C THR A 603 9.30 -1.37 -16.74
N ILE A 604 8.61 -0.94 -17.81
CA ILE A 604 9.22 -0.57 -19.11
C ILE A 604 10.20 0.60 -18.93
N VAL A 605 9.96 1.51 -17.99
CA VAL A 605 10.85 2.64 -17.68
C VAL A 605 12.22 2.16 -17.19
N PHE A 606 12.36 0.92 -16.69
CA PHE A 606 13.65 0.37 -16.28
C PHE A 606 14.42 -0.35 -17.40
N ILE A 607 13.86 -0.49 -18.61
CA ILE A 607 14.58 -1.09 -19.77
C ILE A 607 15.83 -0.26 -20.14
N PRO A 608 15.77 1.08 -20.21
CA PRO A 608 16.98 1.88 -20.37
C PRO A 608 18.00 1.65 -19.24
N SER A 609 17.54 1.43 -18.00
CA SER A 609 18.42 1.16 -16.86
C SER A 609 19.13 -0.19 -17.00
N THR A 610 18.44 -1.24 -17.45
CA THR A 610 19.09 -2.55 -17.69
C THR A 610 20.15 -2.42 -18.78
N LEU A 611 19.84 -1.76 -19.90
CA LEU A 611 20.82 -1.46 -20.96
C LEU A 611 22.00 -0.63 -20.43
N GLY A 612 21.74 0.35 -19.56
CA GLY A 612 22.77 1.17 -18.94
C GLY A 612 23.71 0.38 -18.02
N THR A 613 23.18 -0.54 -17.21
CA THR A 613 24.01 -1.41 -16.36
C THR A 613 24.87 -2.39 -17.14
N LEU A 614 24.41 -2.86 -18.30
CA LEU A 614 25.19 -3.73 -19.18
C LEU A 614 26.39 -2.99 -19.82
N ALA A 615 26.26 -1.67 -20.00
CA ALA A 615 27.35 -0.81 -20.49
C ALA A 615 28.45 -0.58 -19.44
N LEU A 616 28.19 -0.80 -18.15
CA LEU A 616 29.18 -0.64 -17.09
C LEU A 616 30.27 -1.71 -17.23
N ARG A 617 31.54 -1.31 -17.25
CA ARG A 617 32.68 -2.23 -17.30
C ARG A 617 33.81 -1.61 -16.51
N SER A 618 34.48 -2.34 -15.63
CA SER A 618 35.67 -1.84 -14.97
C SER A 618 36.81 -1.66 -15.99
N PRO A 619 37.59 -0.57 -15.94
CA PRO A 619 38.76 -0.42 -16.80
C PRO A 619 39.77 -1.56 -16.51
N PRO A 620 40.47 -2.08 -17.52
CA PRO A 620 41.50 -3.10 -17.30
C PRO A 620 42.62 -2.55 -16.39
N PRO A 621 43.17 -3.35 -15.47
CA PRO A 621 44.26 -2.92 -14.61
C PRO A 621 45.47 -2.52 -15.48
N GLN A 622 45.97 -1.30 -15.29
CA GLN A 622 47.14 -0.81 -16.01
C GLN A 622 48.38 -1.53 -15.47
N ARG A 623 48.93 -2.47 -16.26
CA ARG A 623 50.26 -3.05 -15.98
C ARG A 623 51.32 -2.05 -16.43
N ALA A 624 52.15 -1.59 -15.51
CA ALA A 624 53.39 -0.92 -15.88
C ALA A 624 54.25 -1.92 -16.69
N SER A 625 54.73 -1.50 -17.86
CA SER A 625 55.71 -2.30 -18.62
C SER A 625 57.03 -2.31 -17.86
N PRO A 626 57.74 -3.46 -17.76
CA PRO A 626 59.04 -3.50 -17.12
C PRO A 626 60.04 -2.78 -18.01
N TYR A 627 60.42 -1.55 -17.66
CA TYR A 627 61.59 -0.93 -18.27
C TYR A 627 62.84 -1.55 -17.66
N ARG A 628 63.63 -2.14 -18.57
CA ARG A 628 64.97 -2.66 -18.37
C ARG A 628 65.86 -1.48 -18.00
N LEU A 629 66.25 -1.38 -16.73
CA LEU A 629 67.38 -0.57 -16.29
C LEU A 629 68.65 -1.12 -16.97
N LEU A 630 68.93 -0.63 -18.17
CA LEU A 630 70.28 -0.61 -18.70
C LEU A 630 70.95 0.62 -18.08
N LEU A 631 71.46 0.45 -16.86
CA LEU A 631 72.54 1.31 -16.38
C LEU A 631 73.79 0.90 -17.17
N PRO A 632 74.43 1.80 -17.94
CA PRO A 632 75.83 1.64 -18.27
C PRO A 632 76.58 1.64 -16.93
N THR A 633 77.46 0.66 -16.76
CA THR A 633 78.50 0.73 -15.75
C THR A 633 79.35 1.97 -15.99
N ASP A 634 79.71 2.60 -14.87
CA ASP A 634 80.83 3.51 -14.67
C ASP A 634 80.49 5.02 -14.49
N GLU A 635 81.07 5.53 -13.39
CA GLU A 635 81.39 6.91 -13.04
C GLU A 635 80.39 7.73 -12.19
N ASP A 636 80.68 7.72 -10.88
CA ASP A 636 80.80 8.87 -9.96
C ASP A 636 79.85 10.07 -10.08
N ASN A 637 79.08 10.35 -9.01
CA ASN A 637 79.32 11.52 -8.14
C ASN A 637 78.22 11.70 -7.07
N GLU A 638 78.69 12.24 -5.95
CA GLU A 638 78.04 12.50 -4.66
C GLU A 638 76.75 13.35 -4.73
N LEU A 639 75.80 13.10 -3.80
CA LEU A 639 75.16 14.19 -3.05
C LEU A 639 74.55 13.66 -1.73
N GLY A 640 75.00 14.22 -0.61
CA GLY A 640 74.71 13.77 0.74
C GLY A 640 73.37 14.22 1.32
N ILE A 641 72.78 13.37 2.15
CA ILE A 641 71.70 13.73 3.07
C ILE A 641 72.21 13.45 4.50
N ARG A 642 72.45 14.52 5.25
CA ARG A 642 72.80 14.49 6.68
C ARG A 642 71.60 13.98 7.50
N LEU A 643 71.76 12.85 8.18
CA LEU A 643 70.97 12.46 9.34
C LEU A 643 71.64 13.00 10.61
N SER A 644 70.92 13.75 11.43
CA SER A 644 71.30 14.07 12.81
C SER A 644 70.63 13.09 13.76
N PRO A 645 71.37 12.30 14.56
CA PRO A 645 70.78 11.43 15.56
C PRO A 645 70.81 12.03 16.97
N ASP A 646 70.00 11.40 17.82
CA ASP A 646 70.12 11.27 19.27
C ASP A 646 69.50 12.30 20.21
N ARG A 647 68.55 11.79 21.00
CA ARG A 647 68.15 12.34 22.29
C ARG A 647 67.70 11.21 23.23
N GLU A 648 68.67 10.61 23.92
CA GLU A 648 68.43 9.97 25.23
C GLU A 648 69.62 10.26 26.16
N LEU A 649 69.30 10.39 27.45
CA LEU A 649 70.15 10.62 28.63
C LEU A 649 70.63 12.07 28.87
N GLU A 650 69.90 12.78 29.73
CA GLU A 650 70.45 13.18 31.04
C GLU A 650 69.31 13.66 31.95
N SER A 651 69.05 12.88 33.00
CA SER A 651 68.34 13.31 34.19
C SER A 651 69.37 13.94 35.14
N GLU A 652 69.21 15.21 35.49
CA GLU A 652 69.43 15.72 36.87
C GLU A 652 69.23 17.25 36.96
N ARG A 653 68.66 17.65 38.11
CA ARG A 653 68.64 18.98 38.76
C ARG A 653 67.49 19.97 38.49
N GLN A 654 66.62 20.01 39.51
CA GLN A 654 66.15 21.18 40.30
C GLN A 654 65.43 22.31 39.53
N SER A 655 64.12 22.46 39.68
CA SER A 655 63.37 23.06 40.80
C SER A 655 63.57 24.57 41.01
N ASN A 656 62.43 25.26 41.01
CA ASN A 656 62.12 26.59 41.56
C ASN A 656 62.31 27.81 40.64
N GLY A 657 61.29 28.68 40.69
CA GLY A 657 61.54 30.11 40.76
C GLY A 657 60.73 30.97 39.81
N MET A 658 59.80 31.72 40.38
CA MET A 658 58.94 32.74 39.78
C MET A 658 59.70 34.04 39.44
N ASP A 659 59.06 34.88 38.60
CA ASP A 659 59.30 36.32 38.35
C ASP A 659 60.57 36.66 37.50
N ASN A 660 60.56 37.51 36.48
CA ASN A 660 59.93 38.83 36.38
C ASN A 660 59.93 39.40 34.94
N ALA A 661 59.17 40.48 34.76
CA ALA A 661 58.85 41.21 33.54
C ALA A 661 60.01 41.98 32.86
N GLY A 662 59.87 42.25 31.55
CA GLY A 662 60.68 43.21 30.80
C GLY A 662 60.30 43.29 29.31
N TYR A 663 60.04 44.50 28.83
CA TYR A 663 59.44 44.90 27.55
C TYR A 663 60.19 44.49 26.25
N GLU A 664 59.37 44.34 25.19
CA GLU A 664 59.45 45.00 23.87
C GLU A 664 59.60 44.13 22.59
N ASN A 665 58.57 44.27 21.75
CA ASN A 665 58.55 44.33 20.28
C ASN A 665 59.09 43.20 19.38
N ASP A 666 58.10 42.65 18.66
CA ASP A 666 58.02 42.60 17.19
C ASP A 666 58.31 41.26 16.46
N LYS A 667 57.42 41.01 15.49
CA LYS A 667 57.46 40.03 14.37
C LYS A 667 57.36 38.53 14.66
N ARG A 668 56.12 38.04 14.46
CA ARG A 668 55.82 36.71 13.92
C ARG A 668 56.23 36.64 12.45
N ASP A 669 57.30 35.91 12.15
CA ASP A 669 57.45 35.27 10.85
C ASP A 669 56.94 33.83 10.95
N LYS A 670 55.73 33.62 10.42
CA LYS A 670 55.25 32.29 10.07
C LYS A 670 55.78 31.96 8.69
N ASN A 671 56.51 30.85 8.64
CA ASN A 671 57.02 30.16 7.48
C ASN A 671 56.12 30.27 6.24
N VAL A 672 56.76 30.74 5.18
CA VAL A 672 56.31 30.75 3.79
C VAL A 672 55.91 29.32 3.38
N MET A 673 54.64 29.14 3.05
CA MET A 673 54.11 27.96 2.36
C MET A 673 54.45 28.08 0.87
N PRO A 674 55.00 27.06 0.18
CA PRO A 674 55.28 27.14 -1.24
C PRO A 674 53.96 27.24 -2.03
N LEU A 675 53.81 28.37 -2.72
CA LEU A 675 52.87 28.62 -3.79
C LEU A 675 53.17 27.61 -4.93
N PHE A 676 52.14 27.03 -5.54
CA PHE A 676 52.19 26.08 -6.68
C PHE A 676 52.28 24.57 -6.37
N SER A 677 51.29 23.98 -5.69
CA SER A 677 50.92 22.57 -5.95
C SER A 677 49.44 22.22 -5.79
N GLU A 678 48.56 23.20 -5.50
CA GLU A 678 47.23 22.92 -4.96
C GLU A 678 46.12 22.65 -6.00
N VAL A 679 46.43 22.64 -7.31
CA VAL A 679 45.38 22.56 -8.35
C VAL A 679 45.21 21.16 -8.96
N ASN A 680 46.18 20.24 -8.80
CA ASN A 680 46.17 18.96 -9.56
C ASN A 680 45.92 17.67 -8.75
N SER A 681 45.66 17.71 -7.44
CA SER A 681 45.46 16.47 -6.65
C SER A 681 44.13 16.34 -5.91
N ILE A 682 43.23 17.32 -5.96
CA ILE A 682 42.05 17.34 -5.08
C ILE A 682 40.98 16.28 -5.43
N TYR A 683 40.98 15.72 -6.66
CA TYR A 683 39.85 14.93 -7.16
C TYR A 683 40.19 13.60 -7.86
N ALA A 684 41.44 13.12 -7.76
CA ALA A 684 41.75 11.76 -8.18
C ALA A 684 41.18 10.76 -7.15
N TYR A 685 40.51 9.71 -7.61
CA TYR A 685 40.21 8.54 -6.79
C TYR A 685 41.56 7.94 -6.36
N GLN A 686 41.99 8.23 -5.13
CA GLN A 686 43.06 7.48 -4.50
C GLN A 686 42.43 6.13 -4.13
N GLU A 687 42.90 5.04 -4.72
CA GLU A 687 42.66 3.72 -4.15
C GLU A 687 43.12 3.76 -2.69
N PRO A 688 42.53 2.97 -1.78
CA PRO A 688 43.11 2.78 -0.46
C PRO A 688 44.42 2.02 -0.69
N ASP A 689 45.47 2.74 -1.08
CA ASP A 689 46.83 2.29 -0.87
C ASP A 689 46.92 2.03 0.63
N GLU A 690 47.22 0.79 0.97
CA GLU A 690 47.85 0.50 2.25
C GLU A 690 49.03 1.46 2.32
N GLU A 691 48.90 2.51 3.14
CA GLU A 691 50.06 3.18 3.68
C GLU A 691 50.84 2.07 4.37
N VAL A 692 51.83 1.51 3.67
CA VAL A 692 53.04 1.02 4.30
C VAL A 692 53.65 2.28 4.91
N GLU A 693 53.13 2.67 6.08
CA GLU A 693 53.78 3.59 6.99
C GLU A 693 55.11 2.92 7.32
N LEU A 694 56.15 3.24 6.54
CA LEU A 694 57.44 2.57 6.59
C LEU A 694 58.11 2.72 7.97
N PHE A 695 57.61 3.60 8.85
CA PHE A 695 58.03 3.67 10.26
C PHE A 695 56.89 4.16 11.18
N ILE A 696 56.06 3.25 11.67
CA ILE A 696 55.37 3.44 12.96
C ILE A 696 55.66 2.26 13.89
N SER A 697 56.06 2.61 15.12
CA SER A 697 56.42 1.69 16.21
C SER A 697 55.27 0.74 16.57
N PRO A 698 55.57 -0.55 16.87
CA PRO A 698 54.54 -1.57 17.02
C PRO A 698 53.98 -1.60 18.44
N THR A 699 53.26 -0.56 18.86
CA THR A 699 52.41 -0.63 20.05
C THR A 699 51.18 0.27 19.93
N MET A 700 50.21 -0.11 19.10
CA MET A 700 48.81 0.17 19.44
C MET A 700 47.90 -0.99 19.03
N GLN A 701 47.32 -1.59 20.06
CA GLN A 701 46.48 -2.76 20.04
C GLN A 701 45.21 -2.57 19.19
N SER A 702 44.83 -3.63 18.48
CA SER A 702 43.59 -3.86 17.72
C SER A 702 42.27 -3.65 18.50
N GLY A 703 42.28 -3.19 19.75
CA GLY A 703 41.10 -2.93 20.59
C GLY A 703 40.42 -1.56 20.38
N GLY A 704 40.95 -0.71 19.48
CA GLY A 704 40.56 0.70 19.37
C GLY A 704 39.74 1.13 18.14
N LYS A 705 39.55 0.29 17.12
CA LYS A 705 38.92 0.72 15.84
C LYS A 705 37.52 1.33 16.03
N TRP A 706 36.68 0.70 16.85
CA TRP A 706 35.33 1.22 17.16
C TRP A 706 35.37 2.50 18.00
N LYS A 707 36.31 2.61 18.95
CA LYS A 707 36.48 3.84 19.76
C LYS A 707 36.92 5.03 18.91
N GLN A 708 37.71 4.80 17.85
CA GLN A 708 38.10 5.83 16.89
C GLN A 708 36.95 6.22 15.94
N GLU A 709 36.12 5.27 15.47
CA GLU A 709 34.93 5.59 14.66
C GLU A 709 33.88 6.39 15.44
N PHE A 710 33.66 6.09 16.73
CA PHE A 710 32.71 6.83 17.57
C PHE A 710 33.22 8.21 18.03
N TYR A 711 34.54 8.47 17.96
CA TYR A 711 35.11 9.78 18.31
C TYR A 711 34.52 10.90 17.42
N VAL A 712 34.12 10.55 16.20
CA VAL A 712 33.48 11.43 15.21
C VAL A 712 32.17 12.04 15.74
N VAL A 713 31.41 11.30 16.55
CA VAL A 713 30.09 11.72 17.07
C VAL A 713 30.20 12.90 18.06
N ARG A 714 31.39 13.13 18.63
CA ARG A 714 31.64 14.22 19.57
C ARG A 714 31.71 15.60 18.90
N TYR A 715 31.88 15.66 17.57
CA TYR A 715 31.98 16.92 16.85
C TYR A 715 30.60 17.49 16.49
N PHE A 716 30.33 18.73 16.90
CA PHE A 716 29.10 19.45 16.55
C PHE A 716 28.89 19.55 15.03
N ARG A 717 29.97 19.74 14.26
CA ARG A 717 29.93 19.86 12.80
C ARG A 717 29.33 18.63 12.11
N PHE A 718 29.54 17.45 12.68
CA PHE A 718 28.99 16.20 12.17
C PHE A 718 27.46 16.16 12.33
N TRP A 719 26.94 16.47 13.51
CA TRP A 719 25.50 16.52 13.76
C TRP A 719 24.79 17.59 12.94
N ALA A 720 25.41 18.75 12.75
CA ALA A 720 24.87 19.79 11.88
C ALA A 720 24.75 19.30 10.42
N ALA A 721 25.75 18.56 9.92
CA ALA A 721 25.68 17.94 8.60
C ALA A 721 24.57 16.88 8.52
N VAL A 722 24.46 15.98 9.52
CA VAL A 722 23.41 14.95 9.57
C VAL A 722 22.01 15.58 9.52
N MET A 723 21.75 16.60 10.36
CA MET A 723 20.46 17.30 10.40
C MET A 723 20.12 17.98 9.07
N THR A 724 21.11 18.59 8.42
CA THR A 724 20.92 19.21 7.10
C THR A 724 20.55 18.17 6.04
N TRP A 725 21.21 17.00 6.04
CA TRP A 725 20.94 15.93 5.07
C TRP A 725 19.58 15.28 5.27
N ILE A 726 19.15 15.08 6.51
CA ILE A 726 17.80 14.61 6.83
C ILE A 726 16.77 15.59 6.23
N GLY A 727 16.96 16.90 6.43
CA GLY A 727 16.09 17.93 5.88
C GLY A 727 16.07 17.97 4.35
N VAL A 728 17.22 17.80 3.69
CA VAL A 728 17.34 17.78 2.22
C VAL A 728 16.68 16.54 1.62
N LYS A 729 16.93 15.34 2.18
CA LYS A 729 16.35 14.07 1.70
C LYS A 729 14.84 14.01 1.94
N ALA A 730 14.38 14.38 3.13
CA ALA A 730 12.94 14.49 3.42
C ALA A 730 12.29 15.58 2.55
N GLY A 731 12.97 16.70 2.34
CA GLY A 731 12.59 17.75 1.41
C GLY A 731 12.30 17.26 0.01
N SER A 732 13.27 16.60 -0.60
CA SER A 732 13.11 16.05 -1.95
C SER A 732 11.95 15.05 -2.01
N LEU A 733 11.82 14.18 -1.01
CA LEU A 733 10.72 13.21 -0.92
C LEU A 733 9.35 13.90 -0.90
N TYR A 734 9.12 14.80 0.06
CA TYR A 734 7.80 15.41 0.24
C TYR A 734 7.42 16.35 -0.90
N PHE A 735 8.40 17.03 -1.50
CA PHE A 735 8.17 17.87 -2.66
C PHE A 735 7.56 17.07 -3.81
N TRP A 736 8.22 15.98 -4.23
CA TRP A 736 7.80 15.22 -5.40
C TRP A 736 6.47 14.47 -5.19
N ILE A 737 6.16 14.10 -3.95
CA ILE A 737 4.96 13.30 -3.63
C ILE A 737 3.74 14.17 -3.37
N LEU A 738 3.89 15.24 -2.59
CA LEU A 738 2.73 15.97 -2.05
C LEU A 738 2.19 17.06 -2.99
N ILE A 739 2.97 17.57 -3.96
CA ILE A 739 2.51 18.66 -4.84
C ILE A 739 1.16 18.34 -5.52
N PRO A 740 0.97 17.19 -6.19
CA PRO A 740 -0.30 16.87 -6.85
C PRO A 740 -1.45 16.73 -5.85
N ALA A 741 -1.19 16.03 -4.74
CA ALA A 741 -2.19 15.73 -3.73
C ALA A 741 -2.68 17.01 -3.04
N VAL A 742 -1.75 17.89 -2.62
CA VAL A 742 -2.04 19.16 -1.95
C VAL A 742 -2.76 20.12 -2.90
N PHE A 743 -2.37 20.16 -4.18
CA PHE A 743 -3.06 20.95 -5.19
C PHE A 743 -4.51 20.50 -5.36
N LEU A 744 -4.74 19.20 -5.57
CA LEU A 744 -6.08 18.64 -5.74
C LEU A 744 -6.96 18.87 -4.51
N GLN A 745 -6.43 18.64 -3.30
CA GLN A 745 -7.19 18.83 -2.06
C GLN A 745 -7.67 20.28 -1.89
N ARG A 746 -6.84 21.27 -2.24
CA ARG A 746 -7.11 22.69 -1.96
C ARG A 746 -7.88 23.42 -3.06
N THR A 747 -7.92 22.88 -4.28
CA THR A 747 -8.56 23.54 -5.44
C THR A 747 -9.91 22.93 -5.84
N THR A 748 -10.37 21.88 -5.15
CA THR A 748 -11.67 21.20 -5.35
C THR A 748 -12.92 22.09 -5.26
N GLY A 749 -12.81 23.33 -4.78
CA GLY A 749 -13.92 24.29 -4.69
C GLY A 749 -14.10 25.22 -5.88
N SER A 750 -13.18 25.24 -6.87
CA SER A 750 -13.14 26.26 -7.93
C SER A 750 -13.30 25.62 -9.31
N SER A 751 -14.46 25.80 -9.93
CA SER A 751 -14.89 25.19 -11.21
C SER A 751 -14.16 25.67 -12.48
N VAL A 752 -12.91 26.12 -12.39
CA VAL A 752 -12.21 26.90 -13.44
C VAL A 752 -11.00 26.16 -14.04
N TYR A 753 -10.54 25.05 -13.45
CA TYR A 753 -9.28 24.39 -13.86
C TYR A 753 -9.51 23.08 -14.62
N HIS A 754 -8.64 22.79 -15.59
CA HIS A 754 -8.73 21.59 -16.44
C HIS A 754 -8.28 20.34 -15.67
N SER A 755 -8.76 19.16 -16.09
CA SER A 755 -8.57 17.87 -15.40
C SER A 755 -7.10 17.48 -15.17
N ASP A 756 -6.16 18.05 -15.93
CA ASP A 756 -4.76 17.61 -16.01
C ASP A 756 -3.75 18.64 -15.46
N ASP A 757 -4.23 19.80 -14.96
CA ASP A 757 -3.38 20.92 -14.53
C ASP A 757 -2.39 20.51 -13.40
N TRP A 758 -2.75 19.53 -12.57
CA TRP A 758 -1.90 19.01 -11.49
C TRP A 758 -0.66 18.24 -11.98
N VAL A 759 -0.72 17.63 -13.16
CA VAL A 759 0.43 16.93 -13.78
C VAL A 759 1.46 17.94 -14.27
N THR A 760 0.97 19.07 -14.82
CA THR A 760 1.83 20.14 -15.34
C THR A 760 2.74 20.71 -14.26
N LEU A 761 2.31 20.71 -13.00
CA LEU A 761 3.12 21.14 -11.86
C LEU A 761 4.41 20.32 -11.75
N LEU A 762 4.36 18.99 -11.82
CA LEU A 762 5.56 18.15 -11.73
C LEU A 762 6.48 18.31 -12.95
N VAL A 763 5.90 18.45 -14.14
CA VAL A 763 6.67 18.69 -15.37
C VAL A 763 7.43 20.02 -15.27
N VAL A 764 6.77 21.07 -14.76
CA VAL A 764 7.38 22.38 -14.52
C VAL A 764 8.47 22.33 -13.44
N ALA A 765 8.29 21.52 -12.40
CA ALA A 765 9.37 21.26 -11.44
C ALA A 765 10.57 20.59 -12.12
N GLY A 766 10.34 19.61 -13.00
CA GLY A 766 11.38 18.99 -13.79
C GLY A 766 12.12 20.00 -14.68
N LEU A 767 11.40 20.91 -15.33
CA LEU A 767 12.00 21.98 -16.15
C LEU A 767 12.86 22.93 -15.30
N GLY A 768 12.40 23.29 -14.11
CA GLY A 768 13.18 24.10 -13.16
C GLY A 768 14.51 23.43 -12.76
N SER A 769 14.56 22.10 -12.73
CA SER A 769 15.76 21.35 -12.35
C SER A 769 16.93 21.47 -13.34
N PHE A 770 16.71 21.91 -14.58
CA PHE A 770 17.76 22.07 -15.59
C PHE A 770 18.74 23.21 -15.25
N ILE A 771 18.24 24.31 -14.67
CA ILE A 771 19.06 25.50 -14.38
C ILE A 771 20.22 25.13 -13.45
N PRO A 772 20.00 24.47 -12.30
CA PRO A 772 21.09 24.04 -11.43
C PRO A 772 21.94 22.92 -12.02
N SER A 773 21.36 22.02 -12.82
CA SER A 773 22.11 20.94 -13.48
C SER A 773 23.17 21.49 -14.42
N ILE A 774 22.86 22.54 -15.18
CA ILE A 774 23.83 23.25 -16.04
C ILE A 774 24.82 24.04 -15.18
N ALA A 775 24.33 24.74 -14.15
CA ALA A 775 25.17 25.51 -13.23
C ALA A 775 26.12 24.63 -12.39
N SER A 776 25.89 23.32 -12.31
CA SER A 776 26.75 22.39 -11.55
C SER A 776 28.20 22.37 -12.03
N TYR A 777 28.48 22.77 -13.28
CA TYR A 777 29.85 22.89 -13.81
C TYR A 777 30.64 23.94 -13.03
N TRP A 778 29.98 25.06 -12.72
CA TRP A 778 30.53 26.14 -11.94
C TRP A 778 30.69 25.74 -10.46
N SER A 779 29.76 24.97 -9.91
CA SER A 779 29.86 24.47 -8.53
C SER A 779 31.10 23.57 -8.30
N VAL A 780 31.49 22.77 -9.30
CA VAL A 780 32.69 21.93 -9.22
C VAL A 780 33.98 22.77 -9.28
N THR A 781 33.97 23.88 -10.01
CA THR A 781 35.16 24.71 -10.30
C THR A 781 35.37 25.89 -9.35
N THR A 782 34.40 26.16 -8.47
CA THR A 782 34.43 27.29 -7.52
C THR A 782 35.20 27.01 -6.23
N THR A 783 35.54 28.08 -5.51
CA THR A 783 36.19 27.96 -4.20
C THR A 783 35.24 27.38 -3.15
N THR A 784 35.82 26.71 -2.14
CA THR A 784 35.10 26.02 -1.05
C THR A 784 34.10 26.94 -0.33
N GLN A 785 34.45 28.22 -0.13
CA GLN A 785 33.59 29.21 0.54
C GLN A 785 32.32 29.52 -0.27
N TYR A 786 32.45 29.77 -1.57
CA TYR A 786 31.29 30.07 -2.43
C TYR A 786 30.39 28.85 -2.61
N ARG A 787 30.95 27.64 -2.68
CA ARG A 787 30.16 26.40 -2.77
C ARG A 787 29.29 26.17 -1.53
N ARG A 788 29.80 26.45 -0.32
CA ARG A 788 29.02 26.38 0.92
C ARG A 788 27.89 27.41 0.95
N ILE A 789 28.15 28.64 0.50
CA ILE A 789 27.12 29.69 0.41
C ILE A 789 26.03 29.30 -0.59
N TYR A 790 26.40 28.76 -1.75
CA TYR A 790 25.47 28.27 -2.76
C TYR A 790 24.57 27.13 -2.23
N PHE A 791 25.15 26.16 -1.53
CA PHE A 791 24.40 25.07 -0.92
C PHE A 791 23.43 25.57 0.17
N GLY A 792 23.90 26.48 1.02
CA GLY A 792 23.08 27.06 2.08
C GLY A 792 21.93 27.94 1.56
N SER A 793 22.16 28.72 0.49
CA SER A 793 21.10 29.51 -0.14
C SER A 793 20.04 28.65 -0.83
N ALA A 794 20.45 27.54 -1.46
CA ALA A 794 19.52 26.54 -1.99
C ALA A 794 18.64 25.93 -0.87
N CYS A 795 19.22 25.65 0.30
CA CYS A 795 18.48 25.17 1.47
C CYS A 795 17.44 26.18 1.97
N TRP A 796 17.78 27.46 2.04
CA TRP A 796 16.83 28.52 2.38
C TRP A 796 15.71 28.65 1.37
N LEU A 797 16.03 28.61 0.07
CA LEU A 797 15.02 28.63 -0.98
C LEU A 797 14.05 27.44 -0.84
N GLY A 798 14.56 26.22 -0.61
CA GLY A 798 13.75 25.03 -0.36
C GLY A 798 12.81 25.19 0.84
N SER A 799 13.31 25.77 1.95
CA SER A 799 12.49 26.03 3.14
C SER A 799 11.33 26.99 2.85
N ILE A 800 11.58 28.07 2.10
CA ILE A 800 10.54 29.05 1.75
C ILE A 800 9.46 28.39 0.89
N ILE A 801 9.86 27.52 -0.05
CA ILE A 801 8.93 26.84 -0.95
C ILE A 801 8.08 25.82 -0.19
N MET A 802 8.66 25.05 0.73
CA MET A 802 7.91 24.11 1.56
C MET A 802 6.88 24.80 2.47
N LEU A 803 7.23 25.96 3.03
CA LEU A 803 6.28 26.82 3.74
C LEU A 803 5.24 27.40 2.78
N GLY A 804 5.64 27.84 1.59
CA GLY A 804 4.77 28.33 0.53
C GLY A 804 3.67 27.32 0.19
N LEU A 805 4.04 26.08 -0.13
CA LEU A 805 3.11 24.98 -0.42
C LEU A 805 2.13 24.71 0.74
N SER A 806 2.50 25.02 1.99
CA SER A 806 1.60 24.91 3.15
C SER A 806 0.50 25.97 3.16
N TYR A 807 0.63 27.11 2.48
CA TYR A 807 -0.32 28.23 2.55
C TYR A 807 -0.97 28.61 1.21
N THR A 808 -0.54 28.02 0.11
CA THR A 808 -1.04 28.36 -1.23
C THR A 808 -2.40 27.77 -1.54
N ASN A 809 -3.26 28.60 -2.17
CA ASN A 809 -4.56 28.21 -2.70
C ASN A 809 -4.75 28.54 -4.20
N ASN A 810 -3.83 29.32 -4.79
CA ASN A 810 -3.93 29.77 -6.18
C ASN A 810 -3.04 28.93 -7.11
N TYR A 811 -3.56 28.56 -8.29
CA TYR A 811 -2.82 27.77 -9.29
C TYR A 811 -1.47 28.40 -9.68
N TYR A 812 -1.44 29.69 -10.00
CA TYR A 812 -0.18 30.38 -10.37
C TYR A 812 0.87 30.34 -9.27
N TRP A 813 0.45 30.33 -8.01
CA TRP A 813 1.36 30.24 -6.86
C TRP A 813 1.88 28.82 -6.66
N PHE A 814 1.06 27.79 -6.95
CA PHE A 814 1.54 26.41 -7.05
C PHE A 814 2.53 26.24 -8.20
N LEU A 815 2.27 26.85 -9.36
CA LEU A 815 3.14 26.80 -10.53
C LEU A 815 4.51 27.44 -10.25
N THR A 816 4.54 28.63 -9.63
CA THR A 816 5.79 29.30 -9.24
C THR A 816 6.54 28.52 -8.16
N CYS A 817 5.84 27.99 -7.14
CA CYS A 817 6.45 27.10 -6.14
C CYS A 817 7.05 25.84 -6.76
N SER A 818 6.39 25.28 -7.78
CA SER A 818 6.88 24.08 -8.45
C SER A 818 8.17 24.34 -9.23
N LEU A 819 8.21 25.44 -10.00
CA LEU A 819 9.40 25.84 -10.74
C LEU A 819 10.58 26.17 -9.83
N LEU A 820 10.36 27.00 -8.81
CA LEU A 820 11.39 27.36 -7.83
C LEU A 820 11.81 26.14 -6.99
N GLY A 821 10.88 25.22 -6.74
CA GLY A 821 11.11 23.96 -6.04
C GLY A 821 12.07 23.06 -6.77
N GLY A 822 11.85 22.86 -8.07
CA GLY A 822 12.77 22.15 -8.95
C GLY A 822 14.18 22.75 -8.95
N ILE A 823 14.28 24.08 -8.98
CA ILE A 823 15.56 24.80 -8.89
C ILE A 823 16.23 24.53 -7.54
N SER A 824 15.51 24.66 -6.42
CA SER A 824 16.09 24.43 -5.09
C SER A 824 16.59 22.99 -4.91
N ILE A 825 15.79 22.01 -5.35
CA ILE A 825 16.08 20.60 -5.16
C ILE A 825 17.27 20.15 -6.00
N SER A 826 17.35 20.60 -7.24
CA SER A 826 18.50 20.27 -8.10
C SER A 826 19.77 20.98 -7.61
N SER A 827 19.66 22.21 -7.10
CA SER A 827 20.80 22.98 -6.60
C SER A 827 21.53 22.29 -5.44
N TRP A 828 20.80 21.77 -4.44
CA TRP A 828 21.46 21.04 -3.36
C TRP A 828 21.90 19.62 -3.77
N LEU A 829 21.19 18.96 -4.70
CA LEU A 829 21.46 17.55 -5.06
C LEU A 829 22.77 17.44 -5.85
N THR A 830 23.03 18.41 -6.70
CA THR A 830 24.28 18.51 -7.49
C THR A 830 25.51 18.78 -6.62
N CYS A 831 25.34 19.42 -5.46
CA CYS A 831 26.44 19.88 -4.61
C CYS A 831 26.69 19.03 -3.36
N GLN A 832 25.78 18.12 -2.99
CA GLN A 832 25.79 17.41 -1.70
C GLN A 832 27.13 16.72 -1.39
N ASP A 833 27.70 15.95 -2.31
CA ASP A 833 28.91 15.18 -2.03
C ASP A 833 30.13 16.09 -1.80
N LEU A 834 30.23 17.16 -2.58
CA LEU A 834 31.34 18.11 -2.55
C LEU A 834 31.32 18.93 -1.26
N THR A 835 30.14 19.42 -0.86
CA THR A 835 29.99 20.23 0.35
C THR A 835 30.24 19.42 1.61
N LEU A 836 29.84 18.14 1.62
CA LEU A 836 30.15 17.23 2.74
C LEU A 836 31.65 17.06 2.95
N CYS A 837 32.38 16.80 1.85
CA CYS A 837 33.84 16.69 1.90
C CYS A 837 34.52 17.99 2.35
N ASP A 838 33.97 19.16 2.00
CA ASP A 838 34.53 20.45 2.42
C ASP A 838 34.46 20.69 3.92
N VAL A 839 33.36 20.30 4.58
CA VAL A 839 33.15 20.61 6.01
C VAL A 839 33.80 19.58 6.91
N LEU A 840 33.74 18.31 6.50
CA LEU A 840 34.27 17.22 7.28
C LEU A 840 35.76 16.96 6.99
N GLY A 841 36.24 17.30 5.80
CA GLY A 841 37.56 16.90 5.28
C GLY A 841 37.49 15.54 4.60
N ASN A 842 38.28 15.33 3.54
CA ASN A 842 38.12 14.19 2.63
C ASN A 842 38.33 12.82 3.33
N GLN A 843 39.40 12.69 4.12
CA GLN A 843 39.69 11.47 4.89
C GLN A 843 38.65 11.20 5.99
N PHE A 844 38.19 12.25 6.66
CA PHE A 844 37.19 12.14 7.73
C PHE A 844 35.81 11.79 7.16
N ALA A 845 35.42 12.41 6.05
CA ALA A 845 34.17 12.11 5.34
C ALA A 845 34.15 10.65 4.90
N HIS A 846 35.25 10.11 4.39
CA HIS A 846 35.33 8.71 3.97
C HIS A 846 35.21 7.73 5.16
N ARG A 847 35.94 7.98 6.26
CA ARG A 847 35.89 7.14 7.48
C ARG A 847 34.51 7.18 8.16
N SER A 848 33.87 8.35 8.21
CA SER A 848 32.58 8.54 8.88
C SER A 848 31.35 8.29 8.00
N HIS A 849 31.53 8.06 6.69
CA HIS A 849 30.44 7.92 5.71
C HIS A 849 29.42 6.84 6.10
N LYS A 850 29.88 5.71 6.65
CA LYS A 850 29.02 4.59 7.07
C LYS A 850 28.05 5.01 8.18
N LEU A 851 28.57 5.65 9.22
CA LEU A 851 27.78 6.20 10.33
C LEU A 851 26.89 7.36 9.87
N PHE A 852 27.40 8.22 9.00
CA PHE A 852 26.66 9.35 8.45
C PHE A 852 25.40 8.91 7.69
N SER A 853 25.56 8.01 6.70
CA SER A 853 24.45 7.57 5.86
C SER A 853 23.40 6.79 6.63
N THR A 854 23.83 5.97 7.60
CA THR A 854 22.90 5.21 8.46
C THR A 854 22.06 6.13 9.36
N LEU A 855 22.66 7.16 9.95
CA LEU A 855 21.93 8.16 10.74
C LEU A 855 20.93 8.96 9.89
N VAL A 856 21.31 9.34 8.67
CA VAL A 856 20.41 10.04 7.75
C VAL A 856 19.21 9.16 7.37
N GLY A 857 19.45 7.89 7.04
CA GLY A 857 18.38 6.93 6.73
C GLY A 857 17.41 6.69 7.89
N LEU A 858 17.92 6.54 9.12
CA LEU A 858 17.09 6.44 10.33
C LEU A 858 16.31 7.73 10.61
N GLY A 859 16.92 8.90 10.37
CA GLY A 859 16.24 10.18 10.48
C GLY A 859 15.06 10.32 9.52
N VAL A 860 15.21 9.88 8.27
CA VAL A 860 14.10 9.86 7.30
C VAL A 860 12.97 8.92 7.76
N LEU A 861 13.28 7.79 8.41
CA LEU A 861 12.24 6.88 8.95
C LEU A 861 11.41 7.50 10.08
N THR A 862 11.92 8.47 10.83
CA THR A 862 11.13 9.11 11.89
C THR A 862 9.90 9.84 11.35
N PHE A 863 9.93 10.25 10.09
CA PHE A 863 8.81 10.88 9.41
C PHE A 863 7.64 9.92 9.15
N CYS A 864 7.83 8.60 9.26
CA CYS A 864 6.73 7.62 9.23
C CYS A 864 5.72 7.79 10.37
N PHE A 865 6.12 8.43 11.47
CA PHE A 865 5.27 8.63 12.66
C PHE A 865 4.46 9.95 12.60
N VAL A 866 4.72 10.81 11.62
CA VAL A 866 4.03 12.10 11.49
C VAL A 866 2.81 11.92 10.59
N HIS A 867 1.62 12.02 11.18
CA HIS A 867 0.35 11.69 10.51
C HIS A 867 -0.30 12.89 9.80
N SER A 868 0.36 14.06 9.74
CA SER A 868 -0.21 15.28 9.18
C SER A 868 0.70 15.89 8.11
N GLU A 869 0.15 16.12 6.91
CA GLU A 869 0.86 16.69 5.75
C GLU A 869 1.43 18.07 6.04
N ASN A 870 0.63 18.96 6.65
CA ASN A 870 1.05 20.32 6.99
C ASN A 870 2.16 20.32 8.06
N VAL A 871 2.12 19.37 9.01
CA VAL A 871 3.16 19.23 10.04
C VAL A 871 4.46 18.72 9.40
N CYS A 872 4.38 17.75 8.48
CA CYS A 872 5.54 17.28 7.71
C CYS A 872 6.21 18.40 6.93
N LEU A 873 5.44 19.18 6.14
CA LEU A 873 5.99 20.28 5.34
C LEU A 873 6.66 21.35 6.21
N ARG A 874 6.05 21.72 7.34
CA ARG A 874 6.62 22.70 8.28
C ARG A 874 7.87 22.19 8.99
N ALA A 875 7.88 20.93 9.42
CA ALA A 875 9.03 20.32 10.08
C ALA A 875 10.24 20.24 9.12
N VAL A 876 10.00 19.84 7.87
CA VAL A 876 11.02 19.77 6.82
C VAL A 876 11.55 21.15 6.46
N ALA A 877 10.66 22.16 6.34
CA ALA A 877 11.08 23.53 6.14
C ALA A 877 11.99 24.03 7.26
N LEU A 878 11.63 23.76 8.53
CA LEU A 878 12.45 24.14 9.68
C LEU A 878 13.84 23.48 9.65
N LEU A 879 13.93 22.19 9.32
CA LEU A 879 15.21 21.48 9.19
C LEU A 879 16.09 22.09 8.09
N GLN A 880 15.51 22.42 6.94
CA GLN A 880 16.24 23.05 5.83
C GLN A 880 16.67 24.48 6.15
N PHE A 881 15.84 25.23 6.88
CA PHE A 881 16.18 26.58 7.32
C PHE A 881 17.40 26.57 8.26
N LEU A 882 17.36 25.72 9.29
CA LEU A 882 18.46 25.56 10.25
C LEU A 882 19.74 25.07 9.57
N GLY A 883 19.61 24.10 8.64
CA GLY A 883 20.72 23.66 7.80
C GLY A 883 21.30 24.83 7.00
N GLY A 884 20.47 25.56 6.25
CA GLY A 884 20.91 26.71 5.46
C GLY A 884 21.69 27.74 6.29
N CYS A 885 21.22 28.08 7.49
CA CYS A 885 21.91 29.01 8.40
C CYS A 885 23.30 28.51 8.79
N TYR A 886 23.46 27.22 9.07
CA TYR A 886 24.76 26.64 9.44
C TYR A 886 25.78 26.70 8.30
N TRP A 887 25.35 26.55 7.04
CA TRP A 887 26.26 26.54 5.89
C TRP A 887 26.61 27.96 5.39
N THR A 888 25.69 28.93 5.52
CA THR A 888 25.91 30.32 5.06
C THR A 888 26.63 31.18 6.09
N VAL A 889 26.21 31.17 7.36
CA VAL A 889 26.66 32.15 8.37
C VAL A 889 28.17 32.07 8.65
N PRO A 890 28.78 30.90 8.91
CA PRO A 890 30.22 30.81 9.15
C PRO A 890 31.04 31.23 7.92
N SER A 891 30.60 30.84 6.72
CA SER A 891 31.28 31.14 5.46
C SER A 891 31.28 32.65 5.17
N ILE A 892 30.15 33.33 5.40
CA ILE A 892 30.05 34.79 5.25
C ILE A 892 30.90 35.50 6.31
N TRP A 893 30.89 35.00 7.55
CA TRP A 893 31.70 35.56 8.62
C TRP A 893 33.19 35.50 8.33
N GLU A 894 33.69 34.37 7.81
CA GLU A 894 35.08 34.22 7.36
C GLU A 894 35.45 35.22 6.25
N ILE A 895 34.56 35.45 5.27
CA ILE A 895 34.78 36.43 4.20
C ILE A 895 34.84 37.87 4.75
N VAL A 896 33.97 38.20 5.71
CA VAL A 896 33.94 39.52 6.36
C VAL A 896 35.19 39.73 7.20
N GLN A 897 35.65 38.72 7.94
CA GLN A 897 36.91 38.77 8.69
C GLN A 897 38.12 38.92 7.76
N ALA A 898 38.17 38.16 6.66
CA ALA A 898 39.23 38.26 5.66
C ALA A 898 39.27 39.65 4.99
N ARG A 899 38.11 40.27 4.73
CA ARG A 899 38.05 41.66 4.23
C ARG A 899 38.48 42.68 5.29
N ARG A 900 38.10 42.51 6.56
CA ARG A 900 38.56 43.42 7.64
C ARG A 900 40.07 43.37 7.82
N HIS A 901 40.68 42.19 7.79
CA HIS A 901 42.14 42.02 7.87
C HIS A 901 42.90 42.51 6.63
N ARG A 902 42.22 42.73 5.49
CA ARG A 902 42.83 43.27 4.27
C ARG A 902 42.71 44.78 4.15
N ASN A 903 41.80 45.39 4.90
CA ASN A 903 41.51 46.83 4.88
C ASN A 903 42.05 47.59 6.10
N GLY A 904 42.54 46.88 7.12
CA GLY A 904 43.28 47.45 8.26
C GLY A 904 44.66 46.86 8.30
#